data_AF-A0A3N2KDM3-F1
#
_entry.id   AF-A0A3N2KDM3-F1
#
_cell.length_a   1.000
_cell.length_b   1.000
_cell.length_c   1.000
_cell.angle_alpha   90.00
_cell.angle_beta   90.00
_cell.angle_gamma   90.00
#
_symmetry.space_group_name_H-M   'P 1'
#
loop_
_entity.id
_entity.type
_entity.pdbx_description
1 polymer ?
#
loop_
_entity_poly.entity_id
_entity_poly.type
_entity_poly.pdbx_seq_one_letter_code
_entity_poly.pdbx_strand_id
1 'polypeptide(L)'
;MAKKKHPDPKASTFARIKRTESYAEKIRKMFAETVNEILALNKTIPTLDTGVMFSFDDQSRKVRQKVEVLLRRLHSVATLAIQKGVTLEWEQANEECDKLVSSCFGKSLLSTPQMKAWAARNNAAKKAFLGRSEKGLNLSQRVWKTVQQLRDEMEVAITVAIGDGTSAASMSRSVRQYLNDPDLMFRRFRYKDPETGEWKRKWKKRIIDPETGKHKWIDYDRDSYRTGAGVYKSSAKNAMRVTRTETNIAYRRADHERWQDMDFVLGQRVQLSGDHPKKDICDKLAGDYPKDFVFDGWHPQCFCIVTPITLPPEETADLTKIMLEGGDWRKALRDKVRGREITTYPENFRSWVQDNAENIAAARDRGTEPYFIRNNAQAIDKILDPDKFAQETRKKTPQEIAAERHAARTPDEIADIKARAAARQERIAAEKKREAQITTTANNVLATADRRGFTSLGISIEGLTEAVKKGNSAEIREQTRLLALAMSAKQKVLKATAQNVSKVAADYGEVVTDELKAALASGNAAKINEATRALGKSILEMKRRESAISDIIPDAHQWHQSFTMAELESCHGAVESTLARISSLPLKDQEAALNKEIKYVADSTFLKPHKIYPTWKVAQAAYKRKLEEVRYEIAVQKIKADLGIIETWSAAHPKSLNVATLLASVKSAISAKESIASISGKYTLVFNEYQKRLKEQARRDKKKAEKKGTTTLDNSADAYSKKRKDAALWAQDPDDGDDYFRPFAEADWARWSKNEKEVAYNYTSGSSYINEPCYTTYYSTKHGIHGEVRDSKADINTLTDMIEGSTPFTRDLWLNRGASAGEFKGQFGISLDSCIDSTYRSQCEDLNIEIRDLKNWLSYHSSTKPKGYAQKKKRLTEAEKELKEAEAKLYDASKLIGITGIQKPFMSTAHGKGYGFVGDGPNDVTTSVCYNIYCPRGTKGIYTEPYSAFGRNDYDWDGSSGRHKYGSAMELEVILQRGTKLRVTKAYYEYNNGRYRWFIDMEVIEQPTPTPF
;
A
#
# COMPACT_ATOMS: atom_id res chain seq x y z
N MET A 1 -48.64 2.17 23.63
CA MET A 1 -47.25 2.51 23.27
C MET A 1 -46.44 1.23 23.20
N ALA A 2 -45.88 0.87 22.04
CA ALA A 2 -45.08 -0.35 21.91
C ALA A 2 -43.82 -0.24 22.78
N LYS A 3 -43.60 -1.22 23.68
CA LYS A 3 -42.34 -1.38 24.43
C LYS A 3 -41.19 -1.39 23.42
N LYS A 4 -40.45 -0.27 23.27
CA LYS A 4 -39.23 -0.25 22.46
C LYS A 4 -38.25 -1.23 23.10
N LYS A 5 -38.00 -2.35 22.43
CA LYS A 5 -37.00 -3.36 22.87
C LYS A 5 -35.65 -2.66 23.01
N HIS A 6 -35.09 -2.66 24.22
CA HIS A 6 -33.68 -2.34 24.42
C HIS A 6 -32.82 -3.28 23.55
N PRO A 7 -31.73 -2.80 22.93
CA PRO A 7 -30.81 -3.67 22.21
C PRO A 7 -30.25 -4.72 23.16
N ASP A 8 -30.27 -5.99 22.74
CA ASP A 8 -29.75 -7.11 23.53
C ASP A 8 -28.24 -6.92 23.80
N PRO A 9 -27.82 -6.72 25.06
CA PRO A 9 -26.42 -6.49 25.40
C PRO A 9 -25.49 -7.65 25.02
N LYS A 10 -26.04 -8.87 24.94
CA LYS A 10 -25.28 -10.04 24.48
C LYS A 10 -24.98 -9.92 22.99
N ALA A 11 -25.99 -9.60 22.17
CA ALA A 11 -25.81 -9.40 20.73
C ALA A 11 -24.78 -8.30 20.40
N SER A 12 -24.81 -7.18 21.12
CA SER A 12 -23.81 -6.09 20.96
C SER A 12 -22.40 -6.56 21.30
N THR A 13 -22.25 -7.35 22.38
CA THR A 13 -20.94 -7.90 22.75
C THR A 13 -20.43 -8.92 21.75
N PHE A 14 -21.27 -9.81 21.22
CA PHE A 14 -20.87 -10.75 20.15
C PHE A 14 -20.42 -10.01 18.89
N ALA A 15 -21.10 -8.92 18.51
CA ALA A 15 -20.68 -8.08 17.40
C ALA A 15 -19.29 -7.45 17.66
N ARG A 16 -19.04 -6.97 18.89
CA ARG A 16 -17.71 -6.48 19.30
C ARG A 16 -16.65 -7.57 19.20
N ILE A 17 -16.91 -8.76 19.75
CA ILE A 17 -15.96 -9.89 19.70
C ILE A 17 -15.60 -10.21 18.25
N LYS A 18 -16.60 -10.29 17.35
CA LYS A 18 -16.38 -10.52 15.92
C LYS A 18 -15.51 -9.44 15.26
N ARG A 19 -15.68 -8.15 15.62
CA ARG A 19 -14.81 -7.06 15.14
C ARG A 19 -13.38 -7.20 15.68
N THR A 20 -13.23 -7.44 16.98
CA THR A 20 -11.91 -7.64 17.60
C THR A 20 -11.16 -8.82 16.99
N GLU A 21 -11.87 -9.89 16.60
CA GLU A 21 -11.26 -11.00 15.87
C GLU A 21 -10.87 -10.64 14.43
N SER A 22 -11.68 -9.83 13.75
CA SER A 22 -11.28 -9.32 12.44
C SER A 22 -9.98 -8.51 12.51
N TYR A 23 -9.79 -7.71 13.56
CA TYR A 23 -8.54 -6.98 13.78
C TYR A 23 -7.37 -7.93 14.05
N ALA A 24 -7.56 -8.93 14.92
CA ALA A 24 -6.54 -9.93 15.22
C ALA A 24 -6.13 -10.74 13.99
N GLU A 25 -7.09 -11.16 13.15
CA GLU A 25 -6.82 -11.91 11.92
C GLU A 25 -6.07 -11.07 10.88
N LYS A 26 -6.33 -9.75 10.81
CA LYS A 26 -5.53 -8.84 9.96
C LYS A 26 -4.07 -8.81 10.42
N ILE A 27 -3.81 -8.76 11.72
CA ILE A 27 -2.45 -8.81 12.26
C ILE A 27 -1.79 -10.16 11.93
N ARG A 28 -2.51 -11.28 12.06
CA ARG A 28 -1.99 -12.61 11.68
C ARG A 28 -1.55 -12.66 10.21
N LYS A 29 -2.34 -12.08 9.29
CA LYS A 29 -2.01 -12.00 7.86
C LYS A 29 -0.74 -11.19 7.60
N MET A 30 -0.56 -10.05 8.27
CA MET A 30 0.66 -9.24 8.16
C MET A 30 1.92 -10.02 8.59
N PHE A 31 1.81 -10.81 9.67
CA PHE A 31 2.90 -11.71 10.08
C PHE A 31 3.19 -12.76 9.00
N ALA A 32 2.18 -13.41 8.44
CA ALA A 32 2.34 -14.42 7.40
C ALA A 32 2.94 -13.85 6.10
N GLU A 33 2.51 -12.65 5.68
CA GLU A 33 3.06 -11.92 4.52
C GLU A 33 4.54 -11.60 4.73
N THR A 34 4.91 -11.07 5.91
CA THR A 34 6.30 -10.75 6.24
C THR A 34 7.17 -12.01 6.25
N VAL A 35 6.67 -13.13 6.79
CA VAL A 35 7.36 -14.43 6.73
C VAL A 35 7.59 -14.86 5.28
N ASN A 36 6.61 -14.68 4.38
CA ASN A 36 6.77 -15.00 2.96
C ASN A 36 7.84 -14.13 2.29
N GLU A 37 7.85 -12.82 2.57
CA GLU A 37 8.84 -11.89 2.04
C GLU A 37 10.25 -12.24 2.54
N ILE A 38 10.41 -12.57 3.82
CA ILE A 38 11.71 -13.00 4.39
C ILE A 38 12.18 -14.32 3.75
N LEU A 39 11.29 -15.32 3.62
CA LEU A 39 11.64 -16.60 3.01
C LEU A 39 12.03 -16.47 1.53
N ALA A 40 11.45 -15.50 0.80
CA ALA A 40 11.80 -15.22 -0.59
C ALA A 40 13.21 -14.64 -0.77
N LEU A 41 13.84 -14.12 0.29
CA LEU A 41 15.22 -13.64 0.28
C LEU A 41 16.24 -14.80 0.29
N ASN A 42 15.87 -15.97 0.84
CA ASN A 42 16.74 -17.13 1.00
C ASN A 42 16.71 -18.07 -0.23
N LYS A 43 16.99 -17.54 -1.43
CA LYS A 43 16.97 -18.33 -2.68
C LYS A 43 18.15 -19.30 -2.86
N THR A 44 19.15 -19.23 -1.99
CA THR A 44 20.27 -20.17 -1.93
C THR A 44 20.39 -20.67 -0.49
N ILE A 45 20.26 -21.98 -0.30
CA ILE A 45 20.39 -22.62 1.01
C ILE A 45 21.83 -22.42 1.51
N PRO A 46 22.07 -21.82 2.69
CA PRO A 46 23.35 -21.93 3.35
C PRO A 46 23.52 -23.38 3.84
N THR A 47 24.61 -24.04 3.47
CA THR A 47 25.03 -25.27 4.14
C THR A 47 25.41 -24.94 5.57
N LEU A 48 24.71 -25.52 6.55
CA LEU A 48 25.07 -25.40 7.96
C LEU A 48 25.92 -26.59 8.36
N ASP A 49 27.02 -26.33 9.06
CA ASP A 49 27.81 -27.39 9.67
C ASP A 49 27.03 -28.11 10.77
N THR A 50 27.40 -29.36 11.02
CA THR A 50 26.71 -30.22 11.99
C THR A 50 26.76 -29.58 13.39
N GLY A 51 25.59 -29.28 13.96
CA GLY A 51 25.47 -28.66 15.29
C GLY A 51 25.35 -27.13 15.29
N VAL A 52 25.44 -26.47 14.13
CA VAL A 52 25.33 -25.00 14.00
C VAL A 52 23.88 -24.56 13.76
N MET A 53 23.44 -23.51 14.46
CA MET A 53 22.12 -22.89 14.28
C MET A 53 22.16 -21.85 13.16
N PHE A 54 21.07 -21.76 12.38
CA PHE A 54 20.90 -20.65 11.46
C PHE A 54 20.70 -19.36 12.27
N SER A 55 21.52 -18.35 11.98
CA SER A 55 21.26 -16.97 12.42
C SER A 55 21.13 -16.06 11.21
N PHE A 56 20.22 -15.09 11.30
CA PHE A 56 20.19 -13.98 10.35
C PHE A 56 21.46 -13.13 10.47
N ASP A 57 22.09 -13.05 11.63
CA ASP A 57 23.28 -12.21 11.87
C ASP A 57 24.54 -12.73 11.16
N ASP A 58 24.58 -14.01 10.85
CA ASP A 58 25.67 -14.66 10.10
C ASP A 58 25.51 -14.52 8.58
N GLN A 59 24.38 -13.97 8.10
CA GLN A 59 24.14 -13.77 6.67
C GLN A 59 24.85 -12.52 6.13
N SER A 60 24.93 -12.44 4.79
CA SER A 60 25.49 -11.27 4.11
C SER A 60 24.83 -9.97 4.62
N ARG A 61 25.62 -8.89 4.69
CA ARG A 61 25.14 -7.57 5.15
C ARG A 61 23.85 -7.14 4.44
N LYS A 62 23.73 -7.44 3.14
CA LYS A 62 22.54 -7.14 2.33
C LYS A 62 21.30 -7.91 2.80
N VAL A 63 21.41 -9.20 3.13
CA VAL A 63 20.29 -10.01 3.63
C VAL A 63 19.85 -9.53 5.01
N ARG A 64 20.81 -9.28 5.92
CA ARG A 64 20.54 -8.72 7.25
C ARG A 64 19.74 -7.42 7.21
N GLN A 65 20.20 -6.47 6.40
CA GLN A 65 19.52 -5.19 6.24
C GLN A 65 18.10 -5.37 5.68
N LYS A 66 17.90 -6.28 4.71
CA LYS A 66 16.57 -6.55 4.16
C LYS A 66 15.63 -7.19 5.20
N VAL A 67 16.08 -8.19 5.94
CA VAL A 67 15.27 -8.83 7.00
C VAL A 67 14.89 -7.82 8.08
N GLU A 68 15.85 -7.00 8.53
CA GLU A 68 15.61 -5.96 9.52
C GLU A 68 14.61 -4.90 9.04
N VAL A 69 14.68 -4.50 7.76
CA VAL A 69 13.69 -3.60 7.14
C VAL A 69 12.30 -4.24 7.13
N LEU A 70 12.19 -5.53 6.81
CA LEU A 70 10.91 -6.25 6.80
C LEU A 70 10.29 -6.35 8.20
N LEU A 71 11.10 -6.65 9.22
CA LEU A 71 10.65 -6.70 10.61
C LEU A 71 10.23 -5.32 11.14
N ARG A 72 10.99 -4.25 10.82
CA ARG A 72 10.60 -2.87 11.18
C ARG A 72 9.33 -2.41 10.46
N ARG A 73 9.14 -2.83 9.21
CA ARG A 73 7.90 -2.61 8.46
C ARG A 73 6.74 -3.30 9.17
N LEU A 74 6.88 -4.59 9.50
CA LEU A 74 5.86 -5.36 10.23
C LEU A 74 5.50 -4.67 11.56
N HIS A 75 6.49 -4.25 12.34
CA HIS A 75 6.29 -3.53 13.59
C HIS A 75 5.47 -2.24 13.40
N SER A 76 5.83 -1.44 12.40
CA SER A 76 5.16 -0.17 12.12
C SER A 76 3.71 -0.38 11.68
N VAL A 77 3.47 -1.30 10.73
CA VAL A 77 2.13 -1.55 10.19
C VAL A 77 1.22 -2.24 11.22
N ALA A 78 1.75 -3.17 12.01
CA ALA A 78 1.00 -3.83 13.07
C ALA A 78 0.62 -2.86 14.20
N THR A 79 1.56 -1.99 14.62
CA THR A 79 1.30 -0.97 15.65
C THR A 79 0.19 -0.02 15.19
N LEU A 80 0.27 0.50 13.95
CA LEU A 80 -0.73 1.39 13.40
C LEU A 80 -2.10 0.70 13.26
N ALA A 81 -2.13 -0.56 12.83
CA ALA A 81 -3.36 -1.33 12.70
C ALA A 81 -4.05 -1.54 14.06
N ILE A 82 -3.29 -1.80 15.13
CA ILE A 82 -3.84 -1.91 16.49
C ILE A 82 -4.34 -0.56 16.99
N GLN A 83 -3.59 0.53 16.79
CA GLN A 83 -4.03 1.90 17.14
C GLN A 83 -5.33 2.28 16.43
N LYS A 84 -5.46 1.90 15.15
CA LYS A 84 -6.69 2.10 14.38
C LYS A 84 -7.84 1.27 14.96
N GLY A 85 -7.61 -0.01 15.28
CA GLY A 85 -8.61 -0.85 15.95
C GLY A 85 -9.08 -0.27 17.28
N VAL A 86 -8.16 0.23 18.10
CA VAL A 86 -8.45 0.93 19.36
C VAL A 86 -9.33 2.15 19.13
N THR A 87 -9.02 2.95 18.11
CA THR A 87 -9.79 4.15 17.76
C THR A 87 -11.20 3.81 17.31
N LEU A 88 -11.34 2.79 16.45
CA LEU A 88 -12.63 2.32 15.96
C LEU A 88 -13.51 1.77 17.09
N GLU A 89 -12.95 0.98 18.01
CA GLU A 89 -13.74 0.46 19.14
C GLU A 89 -14.11 1.56 20.15
N TRP A 90 -13.25 2.57 20.34
CA TRP A 90 -13.57 3.74 21.15
C TRP A 90 -14.73 4.55 20.54
N GLU A 91 -14.72 4.73 19.22
CA GLU A 91 -15.80 5.38 18.47
C GLU A 91 -17.09 4.55 18.50
N GLN A 92 -17.00 3.23 18.37
CA GLN A 92 -18.17 2.36 18.46
C GLN A 92 -18.82 2.38 19.85
N ALA A 93 -18.02 2.38 20.92
CA ALA A 93 -18.53 2.53 22.29
C ALA A 93 -19.24 3.87 22.48
N ASN A 94 -18.67 4.95 21.94
CA ASN A 94 -19.30 6.27 21.91
C ASN A 94 -20.66 6.26 21.20
N GLU A 95 -20.77 5.58 20.06
CA GLU A 95 -22.04 5.42 19.33
C GLU A 95 -23.07 4.59 20.11
N GLU A 96 -22.66 3.49 20.73
CA GLU A 96 -23.56 2.67 21.55
C GLU A 96 -24.05 3.43 22.79
N CYS A 97 -23.18 4.23 23.43
CA CYS A 97 -23.58 5.14 24.48
C CYS A 97 -24.56 6.22 24.00
N ASP A 98 -24.42 6.76 22.78
CA ASP A 98 -25.43 7.69 22.23
C ASP A 98 -26.79 7.00 22.01
N LYS A 99 -26.79 5.74 21.58
CA LYS A 99 -28.01 4.93 21.46
C LYS A 99 -28.65 4.70 22.83
N LEU A 100 -27.85 4.46 23.88
CA LEU A 100 -28.33 4.35 25.25
C LEU A 100 -29.00 5.66 25.69
N VAL A 101 -28.33 6.80 25.56
CA VAL A 101 -28.90 8.11 25.94
C VAL A 101 -30.16 8.41 25.11
N SER A 102 -30.14 8.12 23.80
CA SER A 102 -31.32 8.25 22.92
C SER A 102 -32.50 7.38 23.38
N SER A 103 -32.21 6.19 23.93
CA SER A 103 -33.25 5.27 24.37
C SER A 103 -33.92 5.74 25.66
N CYS A 104 -33.17 6.39 26.55
CA CYS A 104 -33.67 6.95 27.81
C CYS A 104 -34.37 8.29 27.63
N PHE A 105 -33.81 9.19 26.80
CA PHE A 105 -34.23 10.59 26.72
C PHE A 105 -34.82 11.00 25.35
N GLY A 106 -34.82 10.12 24.35
CA GLY A 106 -35.32 10.42 23.00
C GLY A 106 -34.28 11.08 22.08
N LYS A 107 -34.46 10.92 20.76
CA LYS A 107 -33.49 11.36 19.73
C LYS A 107 -33.34 12.88 19.64
N SER A 108 -34.41 13.65 19.79
CA SER A 108 -34.42 15.12 19.66
C SER A 108 -33.67 15.82 20.80
N LEU A 109 -33.48 15.15 21.93
CA LEU A 109 -32.81 15.70 23.10
C LEU A 109 -31.28 15.74 22.98
N LEU A 110 -30.68 14.83 22.21
CA LEU A 110 -29.23 14.78 22.01
C LEU A 110 -28.66 16.00 21.28
N SER A 111 -29.49 16.73 20.54
CA SER A 111 -29.11 17.98 19.85
C SER A 111 -29.21 19.23 20.73
N THR A 112 -29.67 19.11 21.97
CA THR A 112 -29.83 20.26 22.86
C THR A 112 -28.50 20.67 23.52
N PRO A 113 -28.22 21.98 23.68
CA PRO A 113 -27.02 22.45 24.38
C PRO A 113 -26.91 21.92 25.82
N GLN A 114 -28.03 21.60 26.47
CA GLN A 114 -28.08 21.12 27.85
C GLN A 114 -27.51 19.70 28.02
N MET A 115 -27.42 18.90 26.95
CA MET A 115 -27.00 17.49 26.95
C MET A 115 -25.60 17.27 26.36
N LYS A 116 -24.91 18.36 26.00
CA LYS A 116 -23.58 18.33 25.37
C LYS A 116 -22.52 17.61 26.21
N ALA A 117 -22.64 17.66 27.55
CA ALA A 117 -21.75 16.95 28.46
C ALA A 117 -21.84 15.42 28.28
N TRP A 118 -23.07 14.88 28.25
CA TRP A 118 -23.30 13.45 28.01
C TRP A 118 -23.01 13.01 26.59
N ALA A 119 -22.90 13.96 25.64
CA ALA A 119 -22.52 13.76 24.24
C ALA A 119 -21.00 13.90 23.99
N ALA A 120 -20.19 14.21 25.02
CA ALA A 120 -18.74 14.32 24.90
C ALA A 120 -18.10 12.98 24.50
N ARG A 121 -17.09 13.02 23.62
CA ARG A 121 -16.39 11.84 23.08
C ARG A 121 -15.16 11.41 23.88
N ASN A 122 -14.80 12.20 24.90
CA ASN A 122 -13.67 11.97 25.80
C ASN A 122 -12.34 11.69 25.08
N ASN A 123 -12.03 12.52 24.08
CA ASN A 123 -10.80 12.42 23.27
C ASN A 123 -9.51 12.53 24.11
N ALA A 124 -9.55 13.27 25.24
CA ALA A 124 -8.43 13.35 26.17
C ALA A 124 -8.14 11.98 26.81
N ALA A 125 -9.18 11.27 27.27
CA ALA A 125 -9.06 9.92 27.80
C ALA A 125 -8.59 8.92 26.73
N LYS A 126 -9.06 9.04 25.48
CA LYS A 126 -8.54 8.24 24.35
C LYS A 126 -7.03 8.45 24.14
N LYS A 127 -6.59 9.71 24.17
CA LYS A 127 -5.16 10.06 24.01
C LYS A 127 -4.33 9.52 25.18
N ALA A 128 -4.82 9.65 26.41
CA ALA A 128 -4.18 9.07 27.59
C ALA A 128 -4.08 7.54 27.49
N PHE A 129 -5.15 6.89 27.03
CA PHE A 129 -5.18 5.44 26.80
C PHE A 129 -4.13 5.00 25.77
N LEU A 130 -4.02 5.68 24.62
CA LEU A 130 -3.03 5.38 23.59
C LEU A 130 -1.59 5.63 24.04
N GLY A 131 -1.38 6.61 24.93
CA GLY A 131 -0.07 6.94 25.50
C GLY A 131 0.35 6.10 26.72
N ARG A 132 -0.52 5.23 27.23
CA ARG A 132 -0.25 4.48 28.47
C ARG A 132 0.84 3.43 28.29
N SER A 133 1.55 3.15 29.38
CA SER A 133 2.51 2.05 29.47
C SER A 133 1.96 0.94 30.34
N GLU A 134 2.10 -0.31 29.89
CA GLU A 134 1.70 -1.52 30.60
C GLU A 134 2.96 -2.30 30.97
N LYS A 135 3.20 -2.50 32.28
CA LYS A 135 4.46 -3.08 32.80
C LYS A 135 5.71 -2.35 32.25
N GLY A 136 5.65 -1.01 32.20
CA GLY A 136 6.72 -0.16 31.66
C GLY A 136 6.84 -0.15 30.14
N LEU A 137 5.95 -0.82 29.40
CA LEU A 137 5.99 -0.88 27.94
C LEU A 137 4.77 -0.21 27.30
N ASN A 138 5.01 0.76 26.43
CA ASN A 138 3.95 1.34 25.60
C ASN A 138 3.46 0.34 24.53
N LEU A 139 2.40 0.69 23.79
CA LEU A 139 1.84 -0.19 22.75
C LEU A 139 2.89 -0.60 21.70
N SER A 140 3.67 0.36 21.19
CA SER A 140 4.70 0.10 20.17
C SER A 140 5.74 -0.90 20.66
N GLN A 141 6.22 -0.76 21.90
CA GLN A 141 7.18 -1.68 22.51
C GLN A 141 6.60 -3.09 22.72
N ARG A 142 5.31 -3.20 23.08
CA ARG A 142 4.64 -4.51 23.22
C ARG A 142 4.49 -5.22 21.87
N VAL A 143 4.21 -4.47 20.80
CA VAL A 143 4.19 -5.02 19.44
C VAL A 143 5.61 -5.40 19.00
N TRP A 144 6.61 -4.56 19.26
CA TRP A 144 8.01 -4.85 18.93
C TRP A 144 8.49 -6.17 19.55
N LYS A 145 8.15 -6.45 20.82
CA LYS A 145 8.47 -7.74 21.45
C LYS A 145 7.93 -8.94 20.66
N THR A 146 6.73 -8.84 20.09
CA THR A 146 6.17 -9.94 19.27
C THR A 146 6.89 -10.09 17.92
N VAL A 147 7.40 -9.00 17.35
CA VAL A 147 8.19 -9.02 16.12
C VAL A 147 9.60 -9.56 16.37
N GLN A 148 10.23 -9.22 17.49
CA GLN A 148 11.50 -9.83 17.91
C GLN A 148 11.36 -11.33 18.09
N GLN A 149 10.29 -11.77 18.77
CA GLN A 149 9.99 -13.18 18.92
C GLN A 149 9.82 -13.90 17.57
N LEU A 150 9.22 -13.25 16.56
CA LEU A 150 9.12 -13.81 15.21
C LEU A 150 10.49 -14.07 14.57
N ARG A 151 11.44 -13.15 14.75
CA ARG A 151 12.82 -13.33 14.24
C ARG A 151 13.45 -14.59 14.83
N ASP A 152 13.38 -14.73 16.15
CA ASP A 152 13.96 -15.86 16.88
C ASP A 152 13.26 -17.19 16.48
N GLU A 153 11.93 -17.16 16.37
CA GLU A 153 11.11 -18.26 15.87
C GLU A 153 11.53 -18.71 14.45
N MET A 154 11.80 -17.76 13.56
CA MET A 154 12.23 -18.04 12.19
C MET A 154 13.63 -18.67 12.14
N GLU A 155 14.56 -18.20 12.96
CA GLU A 155 15.91 -18.78 13.03
C GLU A 155 15.87 -20.25 13.47
N VAL A 156 15.07 -20.55 14.50
CA VAL A 156 14.85 -21.92 14.97
C VAL A 156 14.17 -22.76 13.90
N ALA A 157 13.09 -22.25 13.27
CA ALA A 157 12.32 -22.98 12.26
C ALA A 157 13.13 -23.28 10.99
N ILE A 158 13.97 -22.34 10.53
CA ILE A 158 14.87 -22.54 9.38
C ILE A 158 15.91 -23.60 9.73
N THR A 159 16.49 -23.55 10.93
CA THR A 159 17.46 -24.56 11.36
C THR A 159 16.85 -25.97 11.39
N VAL A 160 15.62 -26.12 11.88
CA VAL A 160 14.91 -27.42 11.85
C VAL A 160 14.65 -27.86 10.41
N ALA A 161 14.22 -26.97 9.53
CA ALA A 161 13.94 -27.29 8.13
C ALA A 161 15.20 -27.67 7.32
N ILE A 162 16.35 -27.06 7.62
CA ILE A 162 17.64 -27.47 7.04
C ILE A 162 18.04 -28.86 7.57
N GLY A 163 17.91 -29.06 8.89
CA GLY A 163 18.21 -30.34 9.54
C GLY A 163 17.32 -31.50 9.09
N ASP A 164 16.10 -31.24 8.63
CA ASP A 164 15.18 -32.23 8.06
C ASP A 164 15.47 -32.59 6.59
N GLY A 165 16.56 -32.07 6.00
CA GLY A 165 16.96 -32.42 4.62
C GLY A 165 15.96 -31.94 3.56
N THR A 166 15.06 -31.02 3.91
CA THR A 166 14.06 -30.51 2.97
C THR A 166 14.72 -29.66 1.89
N SER A 167 14.38 -29.92 0.62
CA SER A 167 14.82 -29.10 -0.51
C SER A 167 14.42 -27.62 -0.35
N ALA A 168 15.12 -26.71 -1.04
CA ALA A 168 14.87 -25.26 -0.97
C ALA A 168 13.39 -24.90 -1.19
N ALA A 169 12.72 -25.62 -2.09
CA ALA A 169 11.30 -25.44 -2.42
C ALA A 169 10.34 -25.91 -1.30
N SER A 170 10.74 -26.90 -0.50
CA SER A 170 9.94 -27.46 0.60
C SER A 170 10.21 -26.79 1.95
N MET A 171 11.41 -26.23 2.16
CA MET A 171 11.80 -25.52 3.39
C MET A 171 10.81 -24.42 3.77
N SER A 172 10.35 -23.64 2.79
CA SER A 172 9.38 -22.57 3.00
C SER A 172 8.05 -23.08 3.57
N ARG A 173 7.60 -24.29 3.20
CA ARG A 173 6.38 -24.91 3.76
C ARG A 173 6.62 -25.38 5.18
N SER A 174 7.74 -26.06 5.45
CA SER A 174 8.10 -26.54 6.79
C SER A 174 8.26 -25.40 7.79
N VAL A 175 8.93 -24.30 7.42
CA VAL A 175 9.06 -23.11 8.28
C VAL A 175 7.69 -22.55 8.65
N ARG A 176 6.76 -22.41 7.69
CA ARG A 176 5.39 -21.97 7.99
C ARG A 176 4.64 -22.92 8.92
N GLN A 177 4.84 -24.22 8.75
CA GLN A 177 4.23 -25.22 9.62
C GLN A 177 4.75 -25.06 11.06
N TYR A 178 6.06 -24.91 11.23
CA TYR A 178 6.70 -24.70 12.53
C TYR A 178 6.29 -23.38 13.20
N LEU A 179 6.13 -22.29 12.45
CA LEU A 179 5.66 -21.00 12.99
C LEU A 179 4.18 -21.03 13.42
N ASN A 180 3.34 -21.83 12.76
CA ASN A 180 1.94 -22.00 13.11
C ASN A 180 1.73 -22.98 14.28
N ASP A 181 2.54 -24.04 14.33
CA ASP A 181 2.57 -25.03 15.41
C ASP A 181 3.99 -25.20 15.97
N PRO A 182 4.38 -24.31 16.91
CA PRO A 182 5.73 -24.32 17.48
C PRO A 182 6.08 -25.59 18.25
N ASP A 183 5.10 -26.41 18.65
CA ASP A 183 5.36 -27.67 19.35
C ASP A 183 6.02 -28.71 18.42
N LEU A 184 5.83 -28.59 17.10
CA LEU A 184 6.49 -29.45 16.12
C LEU A 184 8.01 -29.23 16.03
N MET A 185 8.53 -28.13 16.60
CA MET A 185 9.98 -27.86 16.65
C MET A 185 10.71 -28.61 17.79
N PHE A 186 10.00 -29.22 18.77
CA PHE A 186 10.60 -29.75 20.01
C PHE A 186 9.99 -31.09 20.48
N ARG A 187 10.80 -32.05 20.98
CA ARG A 187 10.29 -33.33 21.58
C ARG A 187 11.01 -33.69 22.89
N ARG A 188 10.29 -34.29 23.85
CA ARG A 188 10.83 -34.72 25.15
C ARG A 188 11.38 -36.14 25.12
N PHE A 189 12.58 -36.33 25.65
CA PHE A 189 13.21 -37.64 25.81
C PHE A 189 13.49 -37.95 27.28
N ARG A 190 13.19 -39.17 27.71
CA ARG A 190 13.63 -39.70 29.01
C ARG A 190 15.09 -40.12 28.89
N TYR A 191 15.90 -39.75 29.85
CA TYR A 191 17.27 -40.22 30.00
C TYR A 191 17.51 -40.56 31.47
N LYS A 192 18.41 -41.51 31.71
CA LYS A 192 18.82 -41.88 33.05
C LYS A 192 19.98 -40.97 33.45
N ASP A 193 19.83 -40.26 34.56
CA ASP A 193 20.86 -39.37 35.06
C ASP A 193 22.12 -40.20 35.40
N PRO A 194 23.31 -39.84 34.88
CA PRO A 194 24.51 -40.65 35.07
C PRO A 194 25.01 -40.72 36.51
N GLU A 195 24.73 -39.68 37.31
CA GLU A 195 25.22 -39.58 38.70
C GLU A 195 24.21 -40.12 39.70
N THR A 196 22.91 -39.94 39.44
CA THR A 196 21.84 -40.28 40.40
C THR A 196 21.02 -41.51 40.00
N GLY A 197 21.14 -41.98 38.74
CA GLY A 197 20.41 -43.14 38.24
C GLY A 197 18.90 -42.93 38.06
N GLU A 198 18.38 -41.74 38.38
CA GLU A 198 16.98 -41.39 38.25
C GLU A 198 16.59 -41.07 36.79
N TRP A 199 15.34 -41.37 36.44
CA TRP A 199 14.80 -41.02 35.13
C TRP A 199 14.47 -39.53 35.05
N LYS A 200 15.35 -38.76 34.41
CA LYS A 200 15.12 -37.34 34.10
C LYS A 200 14.63 -37.17 32.66
N ARG A 201 14.09 -36.00 32.35
CA ARG A 201 13.59 -35.65 31.01
C ARG A 201 14.39 -34.48 30.47
N LYS A 202 14.91 -34.57 29.25
CA LYS A 202 15.54 -33.46 28.53
C LYS A 202 14.82 -33.18 27.22
N TRP A 203 14.75 -31.90 26.88
CA TRP A 203 14.22 -31.49 25.59
C TRP A 203 15.27 -31.76 24.53
N LYS A 204 14.81 -32.25 23.38
CA LYS A 204 15.68 -32.46 22.24
C LYS A 204 15.11 -31.84 20.99
N LYS A 205 16.00 -31.35 20.13
CA LYS A 205 15.71 -30.83 18.79
C LYS A 205 15.96 -31.92 17.74
N ARG A 206 15.07 -32.04 16.75
CA ARG A 206 15.17 -33.02 15.66
C ARG A 206 16.21 -32.56 14.65
N ILE A 207 17.11 -33.45 14.26
CA ILE A 207 18.06 -33.29 13.16
C ILE A 207 18.12 -34.60 12.37
N ILE A 208 18.53 -34.60 11.10
CA ILE A 208 18.86 -35.82 10.37
C ILE A 208 20.31 -36.21 10.64
N ASP A 209 20.53 -37.49 10.93
CA ASP A 209 21.85 -38.08 11.02
C ASP A 209 22.46 -38.21 9.61
N PRO A 210 23.60 -37.56 9.35
CA PRO A 210 24.15 -37.46 8.01
C PRO A 210 24.70 -38.79 7.46
N GLU A 211 25.05 -39.77 8.30
CA GLU A 211 25.55 -41.07 7.86
C GLU A 211 24.42 -42.06 7.55
N THR A 212 23.31 -41.97 8.31
CA THR A 212 22.22 -42.96 8.23
C THR A 212 20.96 -42.42 7.56
N GLY A 213 20.84 -41.11 7.34
CA GLY A 213 19.64 -40.45 6.82
C GLY A 213 18.43 -40.50 7.77
N LYS A 214 18.62 -40.99 9.01
CA LYS A 214 17.56 -41.16 10.00
C LYS A 214 17.52 -39.99 10.97
N HIS A 215 16.34 -39.67 11.49
CA HIS A 215 16.21 -38.59 12.48
C HIS A 215 16.93 -38.93 13.80
N LYS A 216 17.82 -38.05 14.27
CA LYS A 216 18.38 -38.07 15.63
C LYS A 216 18.04 -36.79 16.40
N TRP A 217 18.22 -36.84 17.71
CA TRP A 217 17.73 -35.80 18.62
C TRP A 217 18.88 -35.26 19.48
N ILE A 218 19.19 -33.96 19.34
CA ILE A 218 20.24 -33.27 20.12
C ILE A 218 19.64 -32.57 21.34
N ASP A 219 20.40 -32.49 22.42
CA ASP A 219 19.95 -31.84 23.65
C ASP A 219 19.73 -30.34 23.42
N TYR A 220 18.65 -29.82 23.96
CA TYR A 220 18.27 -28.42 23.84
C TYR A 220 17.66 -27.96 25.17
N ASP A 221 18.08 -26.80 25.66
CA ASP A 221 17.45 -26.21 26.83
C ASP A 221 16.17 -25.46 26.43
N ARG A 222 15.02 -26.05 26.76
CA ARG A 222 13.70 -25.42 26.53
C ARG A 222 13.59 -24.07 27.22
N ASP A 223 14.21 -23.88 28.37
CA ASP A 223 14.02 -22.67 29.18
C ASP A 223 14.75 -21.46 28.59
N SER A 224 15.60 -21.66 27.58
CA SER A 224 16.09 -20.60 26.70
C SER A 224 15.01 -20.05 25.74
N TYR A 225 14.02 -20.87 25.37
CA TYR A 225 12.88 -20.53 24.51
C TYR A 225 11.63 -20.15 25.34
N ARG A 226 11.84 -19.31 26.36
CA ARG A 226 10.87 -19.00 27.43
C ARG A 226 9.51 -18.51 26.90
N THR A 227 8.48 -19.34 27.02
CA THR A 227 7.08 -18.91 27.13
C THR A 227 6.67 -18.93 28.60
N GLY A 228 6.51 -17.76 29.20
CA GLY A 228 5.97 -17.62 30.56
C GLY A 228 4.47 -17.94 30.63
N ALA A 229 3.95 -18.04 31.85
CA ALA A 229 2.51 -18.17 32.08
C ALA A 229 1.75 -17.03 31.38
N GLY A 230 0.85 -17.37 30.44
CA GLY A 230 0.06 -16.40 29.67
C GLY A 230 0.71 -15.90 28.36
N VAL A 231 1.85 -16.44 27.95
CA VAL A 231 2.52 -16.12 26.67
C VAL A 231 2.46 -17.33 25.72
N TYR A 232 1.98 -17.12 24.49
CA TYR A 232 1.97 -18.16 23.46
C TYR A 232 3.37 -18.41 22.92
N LYS A 233 3.63 -19.61 22.40
CA LYS A 233 4.88 -19.94 21.68
C LYS A 233 4.98 -19.33 20.29
N SER A 234 3.86 -18.86 19.75
CA SER A 234 3.76 -18.25 18.43
C SER A 234 3.64 -16.74 18.57
N SER A 235 4.58 -16.04 17.95
CA SER A 235 4.64 -14.58 17.85
C SER A 235 3.34 -13.99 17.29
N ALA A 236 2.78 -14.61 16.24
CA ALA A 236 1.50 -14.21 15.66
C ALA A 236 0.35 -14.34 16.67
N LYS A 237 0.26 -15.44 17.44
CA LYS A 237 -0.76 -15.60 18.49
C LYS A 237 -0.60 -14.57 19.62
N ASN A 238 0.64 -14.22 19.98
CA ASN A 238 0.91 -13.15 20.94
C ASN A 238 0.47 -11.77 20.42
N ALA A 239 0.74 -11.46 19.15
CA ALA A 239 0.30 -10.22 18.52
C ALA A 239 -1.24 -10.13 18.43
N MET A 240 -1.91 -11.24 18.11
CA MET A 240 -3.37 -11.35 18.17
C MET A 240 -3.90 -11.12 19.59
N ARG A 241 -3.28 -11.72 20.62
CA ARG A 241 -3.65 -11.49 22.02
C ARG A 241 -3.57 -10.01 22.40
N VAL A 242 -2.47 -9.34 22.06
CA VAL A 242 -2.30 -7.90 22.31
C VAL A 242 -3.42 -7.13 21.62
N THR A 243 -3.68 -7.42 20.35
CA THR A 243 -4.74 -6.76 19.55
C THR A 243 -6.11 -6.90 20.20
N ARG A 244 -6.54 -8.12 20.55
CA ARG A 244 -7.85 -8.37 21.20
C ARG A 244 -7.95 -7.70 22.56
N THR A 245 -6.87 -7.75 23.33
CA THR A 245 -6.86 -7.17 24.69
C THR A 245 -6.97 -5.66 24.61
N GLU A 246 -6.13 -5.01 23.79
CA GLU A 246 -6.11 -3.55 23.67
C GLU A 246 -7.42 -2.99 23.12
N THR A 247 -8.00 -3.63 22.10
CA THR A 247 -9.26 -3.19 21.48
C THR A 247 -10.46 -3.38 22.41
N ASN A 248 -10.54 -4.49 23.14
CA ASN A 248 -11.60 -4.69 24.13
C ASN A 248 -11.50 -3.71 25.31
N ILE A 249 -10.28 -3.45 25.82
CA ILE A 249 -10.09 -2.48 26.89
C ILE A 249 -10.45 -1.08 26.40
N ALA A 250 -10.07 -0.70 25.17
CA ALA A 250 -10.43 0.60 24.60
C ALA A 250 -11.94 0.84 24.61
N TYR A 251 -12.72 -0.15 24.19
CA TYR A 251 -14.18 -0.10 24.23
C TYR A 251 -14.70 0.12 25.66
N ARG A 252 -14.23 -0.69 26.63
CA ARG A 252 -14.68 -0.63 28.03
C ARG A 252 -14.30 0.69 28.70
N ARG A 253 -13.12 1.24 28.39
CA ARG A 253 -12.68 2.53 28.89
C ARG A 253 -13.49 3.68 28.33
N ALA A 254 -13.81 3.65 27.03
CA ALA A 254 -14.70 4.64 26.44
C ALA A 254 -16.07 4.66 27.16
N ASP A 255 -16.68 3.49 27.37
CA ASP A 255 -17.93 3.37 28.12
C ASP A 255 -17.79 3.89 29.57
N HIS A 256 -16.77 3.44 30.30
CA HIS A 256 -16.52 3.85 31.69
C HIS A 256 -16.39 5.37 31.83
N GLU A 257 -15.60 6.01 30.98
CA GLU A 257 -15.39 7.47 30.99
C GLU A 257 -16.70 8.22 30.72
N ARG A 258 -17.53 7.72 29.81
CA ARG A 258 -18.84 8.34 29.53
C ARG A 258 -19.83 8.16 30.66
N TRP A 259 -19.86 6.98 31.28
CA TRP A 259 -20.79 6.70 32.37
C TRP A 259 -20.50 7.57 33.59
N GLN A 260 -19.26 8.01 33.82
CA GLN A 260 -18.94 8.98 34.88
C GLN A 260 -19.76 10.26 34.76
N ASP A 261 -19.87 10.80 33.55
CA ASP A 261 -20.58 12.05 33.28
C ASP A 261 -22.12 11.88 33.28
N MET A 262 -22.63 10.65 33.26
CA MET A 262 -24.06 10.34 33.20
C MET A 262 -24.65 10.10 34.59
N ASP A 263 -25.39 11.08 35.10
CA ASP A 263 -25.98 11.06 36.44
C ASP A 263 -27.13 10.03 36.59
N PHE A 264 -27.76 9.60 35.49
CA PHE A 264 -28.83 8.59 35.50
C PHE A 264 -28.32 7.14 35.51
N VAL A 265 -27.00 6.95 35.46
CA VAL A 265 -26.34 5.64 35.61
C VAL A 265 -26.06 5.43 37.10
N LEU A 266 -26.68 4.41 37.69
CA LEU A 266 -26.60 4.08 39.12
C LEU A 266 -25.39 3.19 39.45
N GLY A 267 -24.84 2.49 38.47
CA GLY A 267 -23.74 1.54 38.62
C GLY A 267 -23.50 0.77 37.32
N GLN A 268 -22.77 -0.34 37.39
CA GLN A 268 -22.49 -1.20 36.24
C GLN A 268 -22.64 -2.68 36.60
N ARG A 269 -23.17 -3.48 35.68
CA ARG A 269 -23.32 -4.93 35.82
C ARG A 269 -22.26 -5.64 35.01
N VAL A 270 -21.44 -6.47 35.66
CA VAL A 270 -20.46 -7.35 35.03
C VAL A 270 -21.04 -8.75 34.96
N GLN A 271 -21.22 -9.27 33.74
CA GLN A 271 -21.81 -10.58 33.49
C GLN A 271 -21.07 -11.36 32.41
N LEU A 272 -21.29 -12.67 32.34
CA LEU A 272 -20.64 -13.54 31.37
C LEU A 272 -21.27 -13.37 29.98
N SER A 273 -20.46 -13.54 28.93
CA SER A 273 -20.92 -13.52 27.54
C SER A 273 -21.70 -14.76 27.13
N GLY A 274 -21.60 -15.85 27.88
CA GLY A 274 -22.11 -17.18 27.54
C GLY A 274 -21.09 -18.07 26.84
N ASP A 275 -19.99 -17.51 26.32
CA ASP A 275 -18.85 -18.23 25.74
C ASP A 275 -17.73 -18.37 26.76
N HIS A 276 -17.98 -19.21 27.78
CA HIS A 276 -17.03 -19.51 28.83
C HIS A 276 -16.79 -21.02 28.91
N PRO A 277 -15.85 -21.56 28.11
CA PRO A 277 -15.70 -23.01 27.94
C PRO A 277 -15.18 -23.72 29.19
N LYS A 278 -14.59 -22.99 30.15
CA LYS A 278 -14.09 -23.55 31.41
C LYS A 278 -14.21 -22.51 32.51
N LYS A 279 -14.99 -22.82 33.55
CA LYS A 279 -15.17 -21.97 34.75
C LYS A 279 -13.84 -21.39 35.26
N ASP A 280 -13.81 -20.09 35.48
CA ASP A 280 -12.65 -19.32 35.91
C ASP A 280 -13.06 -18.15 36.82
N ILE A 281 -12.19 -17.16 36.99
CA ILE A 281 -12.42 -15.97 37.82
C ILE A 281 -13.62 -15.14 37.37
N CYS A 282 -13.98 -15.17 36.08
CA CYS A 282 -15.14 -14.46 35.52
C CYS A 282 -16.45 -14.94 36.14
N ASP A 283 -16.60 -16.25 36.34
CA ASP A 283 -17.77 -16.83 36.99
C ASP A 283 -17.88 -16.40 38.45
N LYS A 284 -16.72 -16.37 39.13
CA LYS A 284 -16.66 -16.05 40.56
C LYS A 284 -16.97 -14.59 40.84
N LEU A 285 -16.54 -13.67 39.98
CA LEU A 285 -16.58 -12.23 40.22
C LEU A 285 -17.70 -11.49 39.46
N ALA A 286 -18.59 -12.20 38.74
CA ALA A 286 -19.76 -11.57 38.13
C ALA A 286 -20.66 -10.93 39.20
N GLY A 287 -21.21 -9.75 38.91
CA GLY A 287 -22.01 -9.00 39.88
C GLY A 287 -22.25 -7.54 39.50
N ASP A 288 -22.89 -6.81 40.41
CA ASP A 288 -23.23 -5.40 40.26
C ASP A 288 -22.22 -4.52 41.01
N TYR A 289 -21.46 -3.74 40.25
CA TYR A 289 -20.37 -2.93 40.75
C TYR A 289 -20.76 -1.43 40.76
N PRO A 290 -20.14 -0.64 41.66
CA PRO A 290 -20.20 0.81 41.61
C PRO A 290 -19.77 1.38 40.26
N LYS A 291 -20.29 2.57 39.90
CA LYS A 291 -20.04 3.22 38.61
C LYS A 291 -18.57 3.59 38.39
N ASP A 292 -17.86 3.92 39.46
CA ASP A 292 -16.45 4.30 39.50
C ASP A 292 -15.49 3.09 39.40
N PHE A 293 -15.99 1.85 39.54
CA PHE A 293 -15.17 0.66 39.34
C PHE A 293 -14.66 0.57 37.90
N VAL A 294 -13.35 0.38 37.74
CA VAL A 294 -12.69 0.33 36.45
C VAL A 294 -12.55 -1.12 35.98
N PHE A 295 -13.46 -1.56 35.11
CA PHE A 295 -13.43 -2.91 34.56
C PHE A 295 -12.78 -2.97 33.17
N ASP A 296 -11.50 -3.34 33.13
CA ASP A 296 -10.81 -3.67 31.87
C ASP A 296 -11.02 -5.16 31.46
N GLY A 297 -11.65 -5.99 32.32
CA GLY A 297 -11.73 -7.46 32.24
C GLY A 297 -11.38 -8.18 33.57
N TRP A 298 -11.23 -9.51 33.56
CA TRP A 298 -10.58 -10.25 34.67
C TRP A 298 -9.24 -10.90 34.30
N HIS A 299 -9.09 -11.37 33.06
CA HIS A 299 -7.84 -11.82 32.45
C HIS A 299 -7.67 -11.30 31.00
N PRO A 300 -6.47 -11.38 30.40
CA PRO A 300 -6.29 -11.07 28.97
C PRO A 300 -7.28 -11.86 28.10
N GLN A 301 -7.77 -11.25 27.01
CA GLN A 301 -8.83 -11.81 26.15
C GLN A 301 -10.16 -12.11 26.87
N CYS A 302 -10.49 -11.37 27.95
CA CYS A 302 -11.75 -11.53 28.66
C CYS A 302 -12.96 -11.06 27.83
N PHE A 303 -13.91 -11.95 27.61
CA PHE A 303 -15.14 -11.70 26.84
C PHE A 303 -16.34 -11.25 27.68
N CYS A 304 -16.18 -11.03 28.99
CA CYS A 304 -17.26 -10.54 29.86
C CYS A 304 -17.95 -9.28 29.33
N ILE A 305 -19.24 -9.22 29.59
CA ILE A 305 -20.12 -8.12 29.22
C ILE A 305 -20.19 -7.16 30.40
N VAL A 306 -20.10 -5.86 30.11
CA VAL A 306 -20.43 -4.81 31.08
C VAL A 306 -21.57 -4.00 30.52
N THR A 307 -22.60 -3.77 31.34
CA THR A 307 -23.74 -2.93 30.99
C THR A 307 -24.01 -1.92 32.09
N PRO A 308 -24.39 -0.68 31.77
CA PRO A 308 -24.76 0.29 32.79
C PRO A 308 -26.08 -0.11 33.43
N ILE A 309 -26.19 0.11 34.74
CA ILE A 309 -27.45 0.00 35.48
C ILE A 309 -28.04 1.41 35.50
N THR A 310 -29.16 1.63 34.81
CA THR A 310 -29.77 2.95 34.65
C THR A 310 -31.08 3.06 35.42
N LEU A 311 -31.58 4.29 35.56
CA LEU A 311 -32.97 4.50 35.94
C LEU A 311 -33.94 3.79 34.98
N PRO A 312 -35.11 3.35 35.47
CA PRO A 312 -36.14 2.75 34.63
C PRO A 312 -36.62 3.69 33.51
N PRO A 313 -37.01 3.16 32.33
CA PRO A 313 -37.42 3.96 31.17
C PRO A 313 -38.56 4.95 31.47
N GLU A 314 -39.53 4.56 32.29
CA GLU A 314 -40.64 5.41 32.73
C GLU A 314 -40.17 6.65 33.48
N GLU A 315 -39.20 6.50 34.39
CA GLU A 315 -38.65 7.61 35.16
C GLU A 315 -37.81 8.55 34.28
N THR A 316 -37.10 8.01 33.29
CA THR A 316 -36.35 8.83 32.32
C THR A 316 -37.28 9.57 31.35
N ALA A 317 -38.47 9.03 31.07
CA ALA A 317 -39.50 9.71 30.29
C ALA A 317 -40.12 10.89 31.07
N ASP A 318 -40.36 10.72 32.37
CA ASP A 318 -40.81 11.81 33.25
C ASP A 318 -39.79 12.95 33.30
N LEU A 319 -38.50 12.63 33.41
CA LEU A 319 -37.42 13.63 33.37
C LEU A 319 -37.38 14.37 32.03
N THR A 320 -37.58 13.65 30.92
CA THR A 320 -37.66 14.23 29.58
C THR A 320 -38.84 15.19 29.47
N LYS A 321 -40.00 14.85 30.04
CA LYS A 321 -41.18 15.71 30.09
C LYS A 321 -40.90 17.01 30.87
N ILE A 322 -40.34 16.90 32.09
CA ILE A 322 -39.94 18.06 32.90
C ILE A 322 -38.98 18.97 32.12
N MET A 323 -38.05 18.37 31.37
CA MET A 323 -37.11 19.12 30.54
C MET A 323 -37.80 19.86 29.38
N LEU A 324 -38.73 19.21 28.67
CA LEU A 324 -39.48 19.81 27.56
C LEU A 324 -40.43 20.93 28.01
N GLU A 325 -40.95 20.83 29.23
CA GLU A 325 -41.79 21.84 29.88
C GLU A 325 -40.98 23.01 30.48
N GLY A 326 -39.64 22.98 30.38
CA GLY A 326 -38.74 24.03 30.87
C GLY A 326 -38.45 24.00 32.38
N GLY A 327 -38.80 22.91 33.07
CA GLY A 327 -38.52 22.72 34.50
C GLY A 327 -37.09 22.28 34.81
N ASP A 328 -36.71 22.33 36.11
CA ASP A 328 -35.39 21.89 36.58
C ASP A 328 -35.30 20.35 36.68
N TRP A 329 -35.16 19.72 35.52
CA TRP A 329 -35.01 18.27 35.40
C TRP A 329 -33.73 17.74 36.07
N ARG A 330 -32.69 18.56 36.26
CA ARG A 330 -31.45 18.15 36.94
C ARG A 330 -31.68 17.96 38.43
N LYS A 331 -32.48 18.82 39.06
CA LYS A 331 -32.93 18.62 40.45
C LYS A 331 -33.77 17.35 40.55
N ALA A 332 -34.75 17.16 39.67
CA ALA A 332 -35.58 15.97 39.65
C ALA A 332 -34.77 14.67 39.44
N LEU A 333 -33.73 14.72 38.59
CA LEU A 333 -32.81 13.61 38.40
C LEU A 333 -32.03 13.29 39.69
N ARG A 334 -31.44 14.31 40.33
CA ARG A 334 -30.73 14.12 41.62
C ARG A 334 -31.64 13.50 42.68
N ASP A 335 -32.89 13.96 42.77
CA ASP A 335 -33.86 13.44 43.74
C ASP A 335 -34.23 11.98 43.45
N LYS A 336 -34.35 11.59 42.17
CA LYS A 336 -34.64 10.19 41.76
C LYS A 336 -33.46 9.23 41.92
N VAL A 337 -32.24 9.72 41.82
CA VAL A 337 -31.00 8.93 41.93
C VAL A 337 -30.58 8.73 43.39
N ARG A 338 -30.82 9.74 44.24
CA ARG A 338 -30.42 9.75 45.65
C ARG A 338 -30.84 8.47 46.38
N GLY A 339 -29.85 7.73 46.88
CA GLY A 339 -30.07 6.49 47.66
C GLY A 339 -30.26 5.21 46.83
N ARG A 340 -30.28 5.29 45.50
CA ARG A 340 -30.35 4.12 44.58
C ARG A 340 -29.02 3.79 43.91
N GLU A 341 -28.02 4.65 44.10
CA GLU A 341 -26.67 4.44 43.59
C GLU A 341 -26.03 3.20 44.22
N ILE A 342 -25.38 2.39 43.40
CA ILE A 342 -24.62 1.24 43.87
C ILE A 342 -23.29 1.78 44.40
N THR A 343 -23.16 1.79 45.72
CA THR A 343 -21.99 2.33 46.44
C THR A 343 -21.13 1.24 47.10
N THR A 344 -21.61 0.00 47.10
CA THR A 344 -20.93 -1.16 47.67
C THR A 344 -20.55 -2.17 46.59
N TYR A 345 -19.46 -2.91 46.83
CA TYR A 345 -19.01 -3.97 45.93
C TYR A 345 -19.76 -5.29 46.19
N PRO A 346 -19.91 -6.17 45.19
CA PRO A 346 -20.48 -7.50 45.36
C PRO A 346 -19.80 -8.32 46.46
N GLU A 347 -20.55 -9.12 47.20
CA GLU A 347 -20.02 -9.94 48.31
C GLU A 347 -18.92 -10.90 47.82
N ASN A 348 -19.17 -11.60 46.72
CA ASN A 348 -18.20 -12.48 46.07
C ASN A 348 -16.89 -11.77 45.71
N PHE A 349 -16.92 -10.49 45.34
CA PHE A 349 -15.71 -9.71 45.10
C PHE A 349 -15.00 -9.36 46.40
N ARG A 350 -15.73 -8.91 47.42
CA ARG A 350 -15.17 -8.56 48.74
C ARG A 350 -14.49 -9.76 49.40
N SER A 351 -15.15 -10.92 49.44
CA SER A 351 -14.56 -12.15 49.96
C SER A 351 -13.34 -12.56 49.15
N TRP A 352 -13.40 -12.50 47.82
CA TRP A 352 -12.25 -12.86 46.98
C TRP A 352 -11.04 -11.97 47.23
N VAL A 353 -11.24 -10.67 47.45
CA VAL A 353 -10.15 -9.73 47.77
C VAL A 353 -9.52 -10.08 49.12
N GLN A 354 -10.34 -10.37 50.14
CA GLN A 354 -9.87 -10.77 51.46
C GLN A 354 -9.09 -12.11 51.39
N ASP A 355 -9.63 -13.11 50.70
CA ASP A 355 -9.01 -14.42 50.51
C ASP A 355 -7.67 -14.34 49.75
N ASN A 356 -7.43 -13.27 49.01
CA ASN A 356 -6.22 -13.06 48.20
C ASN A 356 -5.34 -11.91 48.68
N ALA A 357 -5.52 -11.43 49.92
CA ALA A 357 -4.79 -10.29 50.47
C ALA A 357 -3.25 -10.42 50.33
N GLU A 358 -2.69 -11.56 50.73
CA GLU A 358 -1.25 -11.84 50.62
C GLU A 358 -0.77 -11.89 49.17
N ASN A 359 -1.56 -12.50 48.28
CA ASN A 359 -1.24 -12.59 46.85
C ASN A 359 -1.27 -11.20 46.19
N ILE A 360 -2.20 -10.34 46.61
CA ILE A 360 -2.31 -8.95 46.14
C ILE A 360 -1.08 -8.16 46.59
N ALA A 361 -0.71 -8.23 47.88
CA ALA A 361 0.49 -7.57 48.41
C ALA A 361 1.76 -8.02 47.65
N ALA A 362 1.96 -9.33 47.50
CA ALA A 362 3.11 -9.87 46.78
C ALA A 362 3.10 -9.50 45.28
N ALA A 363 1.93 -9.38 44.65
CA ALA A 363 1.83 -8.91 43.27
C ALA A 363 2.15 -7.42 43.13
N ARG A 364 1.76 -6.60 44.12
CA ARG A 364 2.02 -5.16 44.21
C ARG A 364 3.52 -4.90 44.36
N ASP A 365 4.20 -5.60 45.25
CA ASP A 365 5.66 -5.51 45.43
C ASP A 365 6.43 -5.86 44.16
N ARG A 366 5.94 -6.85 43.39
CA ARG A 366 6.52 -7.25 42.11
C ARG A 366 6.12 -6.34 40.93
N GLY A 367 5.19 -5.41 41.11
CA GLY A 367 4.62 -4.60 40.03
C GLY A 367 3.84 -5.42 38.97
N THR A 368 3.24 -6.53 39.38
CA THR A 368 2.59 -7.51 38.48
C THR A 368 1.07 -7.64 38.69
N GLU A 369 0.47 -6.69 39.41
CA GLU A 369 -0.96 -6.69 39.72
C GLU A 369 -1.83 -6.83 38.45
N PRO A 370 -2.87 -7.68 38.50
CA PRO A 370 -3.92 -7.68 37.49
C PRO A 370 -4.57 -6.30 37.40
N TYR A 371 -5.00 -5.95 36.20
CA TYR A 371 -5.51 -4.61 35.90
C TYR A 371 -6.75 -4.23 36.72
N PHE A 372 -7.64 -5.17 37.06
CA PHE A 372 -8.81 -4.88 37.91
C PHE A 372 -8.44 -4.61 39.38
N ILE A 373 -7.26 -5.02 39.82
CA ILE A 373 -6.70 -4.65 41.13
C ILE A 373 -6.02 -3.29 41.03
N ARG A 374 -5.06 -3.18 40.10
CA ARG A 374 -4.25 -1.97 39.93
C ARG A 374 -5.08 -0.72 39.66
N ASN A 375 -6.09 -0.82 38.80
CA ASN A 375 -6.93 0.31 38.44
C ASN A 375 -7.97 0.68 39.52
N ASN A 376 -8.14 -0.17 40.53
CA ASN A 376 -9.09 0.00 41.63
C ASN A 376 -8.39 -0.05 42.99
N ALA A 377 -7.12 0.33 43.08
CA ALA A 377 -6.30 0.15 44.29
C ALA A 377 -6.95 0.71 45.56
N GLN A 378 -7.53 1.91 45.50
CA GLN A 378 -8.24 2.53 46.63
C GLN A 378 -9.44 1.69 47.09
N ALA A 379 -10.19 1.09 46.15
CA ALA A 379 -11.31 0.22 46.47
C ALA A 379 -10.84 -1.08 47.14
N ILE A 380 -9.74 -1.65 46.66
CA ILE A 380 -9.13 -2.85 47.22
C ILE A 380 -8.60 -2.58 48.64
N ASP A 381 -7.88 -1.48 48.82
CA ASP A 381 -7.32 -1.10 50.13
C ASP A 381 -8.45 -0.85 51.14
N LYS A 382 -9.55 -0.22 50.72
CA LYS A 382 -10.77 -0.05 51.54
C LYS A 382 -11.44 -1.38 51.93
N ILE A 383 -11.34 -2.42 51.09
CA ILE A 383 -11.91 -3.76 51.39
C ILE A 383 -11.00 -4.56 52.33
N LEU A 384 -9.68 -4.46 52.13
CA LEU A 384 -8.68 -5.18 52.92
C LEU A 384 -8.54 -4.63 54.34
N ASP A 385 -8.56 -3.31 54.49
CA ASP A 385 -8.44 -2.64 55.78
C ASP A 385 -9.31 -1.37 55.82
N PRO A 386 -10.62 -1.53 56.08
CA PRO A 386 -11.57 -0.42 56.11
C PRO A 386 -11.21 0.64 57.15
N ASP A 387 -10.67 0.22 58.29
CA ASP A 387 -10.35 1.08 59.43
C ASP A 387 -9.09 1.91 59.15
N LYS A 388 -8.02 1.29 58.63
CA LYS A 388 -6.81 2.01 58.20
C LYS A 388 -7.10 2.96 57.04
N PHE A 389 -7.90 2.53 56.06
CA PHE A 389 -8.30 3.40 54.95
C PHE A 389 -9.09 4.60 55.44
N ALA A 390 -10.04 4.43 56.37
CA ALA A 390 -10.77 5.51 57.00
C ALA A 390 -9.88 6.43 57.83
N GLN A 391 -8.82 5.91 58.46
CA GLN A 391 -7.86 6.66 59.27
C GLN A 391 -6.89 7.50 58.41
N GLU A 392 -6.40 6.96 57.30
CA GLU A 392 -5.48 7.64 56.35
C GLU A 392 -6.20 8.68 55.46
N THR A 393 -7.49 8.48 55.18
CA THR A 393 -8.29 9.40 54.35
C THR A 393 -9.15 10.38 55.16
N ARG A 394 -9.15 10.29 56.50
CA ARG A 394 -9.83 11.24 57.40
C ARG A 394 -9.17 12.61 57.34
N LYS A 395 -9.91 13.62 56.84
CA LYS A 395 -9.55 15.02 57.04
C LYS A 395 -9.62 15.34 58.54
N LYS A 396 -8.48 15.64 59.18
CA LYS A 396 -8.42 16.13 60.57
C LYS A 396 -9.33 17.35 60.73
N THR A 397 -10.09 17.42 61.82
CA THR A 397 -10.94 18.58 62.07
C THR A 397 -10.08 19.81 62.44
N PRO A 398 -10.53 21.04 62.15
CA PRO A 398 -9.83 22.24 62.59
C PRO A 398 -9.56 22.28 64.10
N GLN A 399 -10.40 21.63 64.91
CA GLN A 399 -10.27 21.54 66.37
C GLN A 399 -9.19 20.52 66.79
N GLU A 400 -9.05 19.41 66.08
CA GLU A 400 -7.98 18.41 66.30
C GLU A 400 -6.61 18.97 65.91
N ILE A 401 -6.55 19.70 64.81
CA ILE A 401 -5.34 20.43 64.37
C ILE A 401 -4.99 21.54 65.38
N ALA A 402 -5.99 22.20 65.98
CA ALA A 402 -5.79 23.24 66.98
C ALA A 402 -5.35 22.67 68.35
N ALA A 403 -5.84 21.49 68.74
CA ALA A 403 -5.46 20.81 69.97
C ALA A 403 -4.01 20.28 69.92
N GLU A 404 -3.60 19.67 68.80
CA GLU A 404 -2.20 19.29 68.54
C GLU A 404 -1.26 20.52 68.58
N ARG A 405 -1.71 21.66 68.02
CA ARG A 405 -1.01 22.96 68.07
C ARG A 405 -1.04 23.65 69.43
N HIS A 406 -1.89 23.24 70.36
CA HIS A 406 -1.96 23.79 71.72
C HIS A 406 -1.10 22.98 72.68
N ALA A 407 -1.06 21.65 72.52
CA ALA A 407 -0.25 20.74 73.31
C ALA A 407 1.26 20.85 73.03
N ALA A 408 1.63 21.27 71.82
CA ALA A 408 3.02 21.46 71.41
C ALA A 408 3.62 22.85 71.72
N ARG A 409 2.89 23.73 72.44
CA ARG A 409 3.33 25.12 72.66
C ARG A 409 4.39 25.25 73.75
N THR A 410 5.45 25.96 73.40
CA THR A 410 6.53 26.37 74.31
C THR A 410 6.18 27.65 75.08
N PRO A 411 6.84 27.94 76.22
CA PRO A 411 6.63 29.16 76.98
C PRO A 411 6.83 30.46 76.17
N ASP A 412 7.77 30.45 75.22
CA ASP A 412 8.05 31.59 74.33
C ASP A 412 6.90 31.88 73.35
N GLU A 413 6.21 30.84 72.87
CA GLU A 413 5.05 30.99 71.99
C GLU A 413 3.83 31.56 72.71
N ILE A 414 3.72 31.36 74.02
CA ILE A 414 2.67 31.94 74.86
C ILE A 414 2.94 33.44 75.11
N ALA A 415 4.20 33.83 75.29
CA ALA A 415 4.62 35.23 75.35
C ALA A 415 4.34 35.96 74.03
N ASP A 416 4.61 35.30 72.90
CA ASP A 416 4.36 35.83 71.56
C ASP A 416 2.85 36.03 71.28
N ILE A 417 1.97 35.17 71.79
CA ILE A 417 0.51 35.35 71.67
C ILE A 417 0.02 36.58 72.46
N LYS A 418 0.61 36.87 73.63
CA LYS A 418 0.32 38.11 74.38
C LYS A 418 0.83 39.36 73.65
N ALA A 419 2.00 39.28 73.01
CA ALA A 419 2.50 40.33 72.13
C ALA A 419 1.58 40.57 70.91
N ARG A 420 1.03 39.49 70.31
CA ARG A 420 0.05 39.58 69.21
C ARG A 420 -1.29 40.23 69.62
N ALA A 421 -1.68 40.14 70.90
CA ALA A 421 -2.85 40.83 71.43
C ALA A 421 -2.61 42.34 71.62
N ALA A 422 -1.40 42.75 72.01
CA ALA A 422 -0.99 44.16 71.98
C ALA A 422 -0.91 44.70 70.53
N ALA A 423 -0.34 43.91 69.60
CA ALA A 423 -0.32 44.22 68.17
C ALA A 423 -1.74 44.27 67.54
N ARG A 424 -2.75 43.64 68.17
CA ARG A 424 -4.15 43.73 67.74
C ARG A 424 -4.75 45.12 68.00
N GLN A 425 -4.30 45.84 69.03
CA GLN A 425 -4.69 47.24 69.24
C GLN A 425 -4.00 48.19 68.26
N GLU A 426 -2.70 48.00 67.97
CA GLU A 426 -2.02 48.72 66.88
C GLU A 426 -2.69 48.46 65.52
N ARG A 427 -3.17 47.23 65.29
CA ARG A 427 -3.95 46.87 64.09
C ARG A 427 -5.22 47.68 63.92
N ILE A 428 -5.94 48.01 64.98
CA ILE A 428 -7.19 48.82 64.89
C ILE A 428 -6.84 50.27 64.51
N ALA A 429 -5.73 50.82 65.03
CA ALA A 429 -5.22 52.12 64.59
C ALA A 429 -4.71 52.09 63.14
N ALA A 430 -4.05 51.01 62.73
CA ALA A 430 -3.65 50.76 61.35
C ALA A 430 -4.86 50.56 60.42
N GLU A 431 -5.99 50.03 60.91
CA GLU A 431 -7.21 49.80 60.14
C GLU A 431 -7.89 51.12 59.73
N LYS A 432 -7.91 52.14 60.61
CA LYS A 432 -8.33 53.51 60.23
C LYS A 432 -7.41 54.15 59.18
N LYS A 433 -6.08 53.96 59.29
CA LYS A 433 -5.11 54.40 58.27
C LYS A 433 -5.31 53.67 56.94
N ARG A 434 -5.69 52.39 57.00
CA ARG A 434 -6.00 51.52 55.85
C ARG A 434 -7.28 51.94 55.15
N GLU A 435 -8.31 52.39 55.87
CA GLU A 435 -9.55 52.94 55.29
C GLU A 435 -9.29 54.22 54.49
N ALA A 436 -8.47 55.14 55.01
CA ALA A 436 -8.04 56.32 54.26
C ALA A 436 -7.27 55.94 52.97
N GLN A 437 -6.38 54.94 53.05
CA GLN A 437 -5.59 54.47 51.92
C GLN A 437 -6.43 53.74 50.85
N ILE A 438 -7.52 53.08 51.24
CA ILE A 438 -8.49 52.44 50.33
C ILE A 438 -9.13 53.50 49.43
N THR A 439 -9.57 54.63 49.99
CA THR A 439 -10.18 55.72 49.21
C THR A 439 -9.18 56.41 48.28
N THR A 440 -7.94 56.65 48.73
CA THR A 440 -6.87 57.17 47.85
C THR A 440 -6.58 56.22 46.68
N THR A 441 -6.56 54.92 46.94
CA THR A 441 -6.32 53.90 45.91
C THR A 441 -7.46 53.86 44.90
N ALA A 442 -8.72 53.95 45.35
CA ALA A 442 -9.89 54.01 44.47
C ALA A 442 -9.82 55.22 43.50
N ASN A 443 -9.49 56.40 44.00
CA ASN A 443 -9.36 57.61 43.16
C ASN A 443 -8.21 57.50 42.14
N ASN A 444 -7.08 56.89 42.53
CA ASN A 444 -5.97 56.64 41.61
C ASN A 444 -6.35 55.65 40.49
N VAL A 445 -7.20 54.65 40.80
CA VAL A 445 -7.72 53.69 39.81
C VAL A 445 -8.69 54.38 38.85
N LEU A 446 -9.61 55.22 39.34
CA LEU A 446 -10.50 56.04 38.51
C LEU A 446 -9.71 56.95 37.55
N ALA A 447 -8.75 57.72 38.08
CA ALA A 447 -7.90 58.60 37.27
C ALA A 447 -7.07 57.82 36.22
N THR A 448 -6.67 56.58 36.54
CA THR A 448 -5.95 55.72 35.59
C THR A 448 -6.87 55.16 34.51
N ALA A 449 -8.14 54.89 34.81
CA ALA A 449 -9.12 54.44 33.82
C ALA A 449 -9.31 55.49 32.72
N ASP A 450 -9.44 56.76 33.07
CA ASP A 450 -9.58 57.86 32.12
C ASP A 450 -8.27 58.18 31.38
N ARG A 451 -7.18 58.39 32.12
CA ARG A 451 -5.87 58.75 31.52
C ARG A 451 -5.36 57.71 30.52
N ARG A 452 -5.69 56.43 30.72
CA ARG A 452 -5.32 55.35 29.80
C ARG A 452 -6.41 54.98 28.78
N GLY A 453 -7.52 55.72 28.73
CA GLY A 453 -8.57 55.55 27.71
C GLY A 453 -9.36 54.25 27.84
N PHE A 454 -9.55 53.71 29.05
CA PHE A 454 -10.40 52.53 29.25
C PHE A 454 -11.88 52.87 29.19
N THR A 455 -12.26 54.07 29.61
CA THR A 455 -13.64 54.58 29.55
C THR A 455 -14.15 54.71 28.12
N SER A 456 -13.32 55.23 27.20
CA SER A 456 -13.61 55.26 25.75
C SER A 456 -13.70 53.88 25.10
N LEU A 457 -13.29 52.81 25.79
CA LEU A 457 -13.40 51.41 25.35
C LEU A 457 -14.57 50.65 26.00
N GLY A 458 -15.47 51.37 26.69
CA GLY A 458 -16.69 50.84 27.28
C GLY A 458 -16.50 50.19 28.66
N ILE A 459 -15.38 50.44 29.36
CA ILE A 459 -15.23 50.02 30.76
C ILE A 459 -15.91 51.06 31.65
N SER A 460 -17.01 50.68 32.31
CA SER A 460 -17.75 51.57 33.21
C SER A 460 -16.97 51.84 34.50
N ILE A 461 -16.96 53.10 34.95
CA ILE A 461 -16.39 53.57 36.21
C ILE A 461 -17.47 53.94 37.25
N GLU A 462 -18.75 53.82 36.88
CA GLU A 462 -19.88 54.31 37.67
C GLU A 462 -19.99 53.62 39.02
N GLY A 463 -19.84 52.29 39.06
CA GLY A 463 -19.94 51.51 40.29
C GLY A 463 -18.89 51.89 41.35
N LEU A 464 -17.65 52.16 40.93
CA LEU A 464 -16.61 52.63 41.87
C LEU A 464 -16.83 54.10 42.27
N THR A 465 -17.27 54.94 41.33
CA THR A 465 -17.59 56.35 41.62
C THR A 465 -18.72 56.47 42.65
N GLU A 466 -19.74 55.61 42.56
CA GLU A 466 -20.85 55.57 43.50
C GLU A 466 -20.43 54.99 44.86
N ALA A 467 -19.62 53.93 44.88
CA ALA A 467 -19.11 53.35 46.12
C ALA A 467 -18.23 54.34 46.92
N VAL A 468 -17.40 55.12 46.23
CA VAL A 468 -16.58 56.18 46.86
C VAL A 468 -17.48 57.26 47.47
N LYS A 469 -18.59 57.64 46.82
CA LYS A 469 -19.58 58.59 47.36
C LYS A 469 -20.29 58.06 48.61
N LYS A 470 -20.61 56.76 48.66
CA LYS A 470 -21.30 56.12 49.80
C LYS A 470 -20.40 55.88 51.03
N GLY A 471 -19.08 55.93 50.87
CA GLY A 471 -18.12 55.80 51.97
C GLY A 471 -17.97 54.40 52.57
N ASN A 472 -18.55 53.36 51.95
CA ASN A 472 -18.45 51.98 52.42
C ASN A 472 -17.13 51.34 51.96
N SER A 473 -16.16 51.17 52.87
CA SER A 473 -14.83 50.65 52.54
C SER A 473 -14.82 49.21 52.01
N ALA A 474 -15.83 48.39 52.30
CA ALA A 474 -15.95 47.06 51.71
C ALA A 474 -16.38 47.13 50.23
N GLU A 475 -17.37 47.98 49.94
CA GLU A 475 -17.88 48.21 48.59
C GLU A 475 -16.84 48.92 47.71
N ILE A 476 -16.13 49.92 48.24
CA ILE A 476 -15.03 50.60 47.53
C ILE A 476 -13.94 49.61 47.16
N ARG A 477 -13.53 48.71 48.08
CA ARG A 477 -12.52 47.69 47.79
C ARG A 477 -12.98 46.74 46.69
N GLU A 478 -14.22 46.27 46.76
CA GLU A 478 -14.74 45.34 45.76
C GLU A 478 -14.87 45.99 44.39
N GLN A 479 -15.46 47.19 44.31
CA GLN A 479 -15.58 47.92 43.06
C GLN A 479 -14.22 48.36 42.49
N THR A 480 -13.25 48.69 43.35
CA THR A 480 -11.86 48.98 42.93
C THR A 480 -11.23 47.72 42.32
N ARG A 481 -11.42 46.56 42.95
CA ARG A 481 -10.93 45.27 42.46
C ARG A 481 -11.59 44.91 41.13
N LEU A 482 -12.90 45.08 41.00
CA LEU A 482 -13.65 44.77 39.78
C LEU A 482 -13.22 45.65 38.61
N LEU A 483 -13.10 46.97 38.82
CA LEU A 483 -12.62 47.90 37.79
C LEU A 483 -11.15 47.60 37.41
N ALA A 484 -10.27 47.38 38.39
CA ALA A 484 -8.88 47.03 38.13
C ALA A 484 -8.75 45.68 37.38
N LEU A 485 -9.57 44.69 37.71
CA LEU A 485 -9.63 43.41 36.99
C LEU A 485 -10.15 43.59 35.57
N ALA A 486 -11.20 44.40 35.37
CA ALA A 486 -11.75 44.70 34.05
C ALA A 486 -10.72 45.42 33.16
N MET A 487 -10.02 46.43 33.71
CA MET A 487 -8.93 47.14 33.03
C MET A 487 -7.74 46.23 32.73
N SER A 488 -7.32 45.40 33.70
CA SER A 488 -6.23 44.43 33.52
C SER A 488 -6.57 43.39 32.46
N ALA A 489 -7.79 42.83 32.51
CA ALA A 489 -8.27 41.87 31.52
C ALA A 489 -8.31 42.50 30.12
N LYS A 490 -8.86 43.71 29.99
CA LYS A 490 -8.91 44.44 28.72
C LYS A 490 -7.50 44.77 28.21
N GLN A 491 -6.61 45.25 29.07
CA GLN A 491 -5.22 45.55 28.71
C GLN A 491 -4.45 44.31 28.27
N LYS A 492 -4.65 43.17 28.96
CA LYS A 492 -4.04 41.88 28.59
C LYS A 492 -4.51 41.44 27.21
N VAL A 493 -5.82 41.53 26.94
CA VAL A 493 -6.39 41.22 25.62
C VAL A 493 -5.81 42.14 24.55
N LEU A 494 -5.80 43.46 24.77
CA LEU A 494 -5.27 44.41 23.79
C LEU A 494 -3.78 44.20 23.50
N LYS A 495 -2.96 43.96 24.53
CA LYS A 495 -1.53 43.65 24.34
C LYS A 495 -1.33 42.32 23.62
N ALA A 496 -2.10 41.29 23.95
CA ALA A 496 -2.03 40.02 23.25
C ALA A 496 -2.44 40.15 21.77
N THR A 497 -3.53 40.87 21.50
CA THR A 497 -3.98 41.16 20.13
C THR A 497 -2.93 41.98 19.37
N ALA A 498 -2.38 43.04 19.97
CA ALA A 498 -1.31 43.83 19.38
C ALA A 498 -0.05 42.99 19.07
N GLN A 499 0.37 42.11 19.98
CA GLN A 499 1.48 41.19 19.76
C GLN A 499 1.19 40.21 18.62
N ASN A 500 -0.02 39.67 18.55
CA ASN A 500 -0.40 38.77 17.47
C ASN A 500 -0.44 39.50 16.12
N VAL A 501 -1.03 40.70 16.05
CA VAL A 501 -1.07 41.51 14.82
C VAL A 501 0.35 41.93 14.42
N SER A 502 1.22 42.31 15.37
CA SER A 502 2.62 42.65 15.09
C SER A 502 3.43 41.46 14.59
N LYS A 503 3.17 40.24 15.09
CA LYS A 503 3.81 39.02 14.57
C LYS A 503 3.37 38.74 13.14
N VAL A 504 2.08 38.86 12.85
CA VAL A 504 1.57 38.70 11.48
C VAL A 504 2.16 39.79 10.58
N ALA A 505 2.27 41.03 11.04
CA ALA A 505 2.90 42.12 10.27
C ALA A 505 4.37 41.84 9.93
N ALA A 506 5.11 41.15 10.80
CA ALA A 506 6.52 40.82 10.57
C ALA A 506 6.72 39.90 9.35
N ASP A 507 5.70 39.13 8.97
CA ASP A 507 5.73 38.28 7.77
C ASP A 507 5.49 39.09 6.46
N TYR A 508 5.17 40.39 6.57
CA TYR A 508 4.94 41.29 5.44
C TYR A 508 5.94 42.45 5.50
N GLY A 509 7.05 42.35 4.78
CA GLY A 509 8.18 43.30 4.87
C GLY A 509 7.84 44.76 4.57
N GLU A 510 6.75 45.02 3.84
CA GLU A 510 6.27 46.35 3.46
C GLU A 510 5.29 46.98 4.48
N VAL A 511 4.86 46.25 5.50
CA VAL A 511 3.89 46.75 6.48
C VAL A 511 4.61 47.46 7.64
N VAL A 512 4.35 48.76 7.79
CA VAL A 512 4.98 49.62 8.82
C VAL A 512 4.39 49.33 10.21
N THR A 513 5.25 49.12 11.21
CA THR A 513 4.83 48.74 12.59
C THR A 513 5.06 49.81 13.66
N ASP A 514 5.62 50.96 13.29
CA ASP A 514 6.16 51.93 14.25
C ASP A 514 5.09 52.62 15.10
N GLU A 515 3.92 52.91 14.53
CA GLU A 515 2.78 53.46 15.27
C GLU A 515 2.29 52.51 16.38
N LEU A 516 2.28 51.20 16.12
CA LEU A 516 1.89 50.20 17.11
C LEU A 516 2.95 50.07 18.23
N LYS A 517 4.24 50.15 17.88
CA LYS A 517 5.33 50.16 18.88
C LYS A 517 5.23 51.38 19.79
N ALA A 518 4.99 52.56 19.22
CA ALA A 518 4.79 53.80 19.97
C ALA A 518 3.55 53.72 20.88
N ALA A 519 2.44 53.17 20.39
CA ALA A 519 1.23 52.96 21.19
C ALA A 519 1.46 51.99 22.36
N LEU A 520 2.17 50.88 22.15
CA LEU A 520 2.52 49.91 23.18
C LEU A 520 3.41 50.52 24.28
N ALA A 521 4.37 51.37 23.89
CA ALA A 521 5.23 52.09 24.83
C ALA A 521 4.44 53.09 25.70
N SER A 522 3.41 53.73 25.15
CA SER A 522 2.56 54.69 25.90
C SER A 522 1.70 54.04 27.01
N GLY A 523 1.43 52.73 26.90
CA GLY A 523 0.56 52.01 27.83
C GLY A 523 -0.92 52.45 27.82
N ASN A 524 -1.33 53.34 26.91
CA ASN A 524 -2.70 53.80 26.73
C ASN A 524 -3.50 52.78 25.92
N ALA A 525 -4.59 52.27 26.51
CA ALA A 525 -5.38 51.18 25.94
C ALA A 525 -6.10 51.60 24.64
N ALA A 526 -6.63 52.82 24.59
CA ALA A 526 -7.32 53.35 23.42
C ALA A 526 -6.36 53.48 22.22
N LYS A 527 -5.18 54.06 22.43
CA LYS A 527 -4.15 54.20 21.39
C LYS A 527 -3.63 52.84 20.89
N ILE A 528 -3.44 51.87 21.80
CA ILE A 528 -3.06 50.50 21.42
C ILE A 528 -4.13 49.88 20.53
N ASN A 529 -5.41 50.00 20.89
CA ASN A 529 -6.52 49.45 20.10
C ASN A 529 -6.63 50.10 18.72
N GLU A 530 -6.47 51.42 18.63
CA GLU A 530 -6.51 52.17 17.37
C GLU A 530 -5.38 51.76 16.43
N ALA A 531 -4.12 51.83 16.89
CA ALA A 531 -2.96 51.44 16.10
C ALA A 531 -3.00 49.96 15.69
N THR A 532 -3.49 49.08 16.57
CA THR A 532 -3.67 47.64 16.25
C THR A 532 -4.69 47.44 15.12
N ARG A 533 -5.80 48.20 15.13
CA ARG A 533 -6.82 48.12 14.08
C ARG A 533 -6.32 48.70 12.75
N ALA A 534 -5.59 49.82 12.79
CA ALA A 534 -4.99 50.42 11.59
C ALA A 534 -4.00 49.47 10.92
N LEU A 535 -3.08 48.88 11.72
CA LEU A 535 -2.15 47.86 11.25
C LEU A 535 -2.86 46.63 10.68
N GLY A 536 -3.91 46.15 11.37
CA GLY A 536 -4.74 45.06 10.89
C GLY A 536 -5.40 45.33 9.53
N LYS A 537 -5.82 46.57 9.26
CA LYS A 537 -6.34 46.98 7.94
C LYS A 537 -5.25 46.97 6.87
N SER A 538 -4.05 47.45 7.17
CA SER A 538 -2.91 47.42 6.24
C SER A 538 -2.52 45.99 5.86
N ILE A 539 -2.44 45.07 6.84
CA ILE A 539 -2.21 43.64 6.59
C ILE A 539 -3.32 43.05 5.70
N LEU A 540 -4.59 43.40 5.97
CA LEU A 540 -5.71 42.89 5.18
C LEU A 540 -5.64 43.36 3.73
N GLU A 541 -5.24 44.61 3.49
CA GLU A 541 -5.04 45.13 2.14
C GLU A 541 -3.88 44.43 1.43
N MET A 542 -2.76 44.17 2.11
CA MET A 542 -1.65 43.39 1.53
C MET A 542 -2.07 41.97 1.18
N LYS A 543 -2.84 41.29 2.04
CA LYS A 543 -3.43 39.98 1.73
C LYS A 543 -4.35 40.01 0.51
N ARG A 544 -5.09 41.11 0.35
CA ARG A 544 -5.96 41.30 -0.81
C ARG A 544 -5.16 41.44 -2.10
N ARG A 545 -4.06 42.19 -2.08
CA ARG A 545 -3.13 42.33 -3.22
C ARG A 545 -2.44 41.02 -3.58
N GLU A 546 -1.96 40.26 -2.58
CA GLU A 546 -1.43 38.90 -2.79
C GLU A 546 -2.47 37.97 -3.43
N SER A 547 -3.72 38.03 -2.94
CA SER A 547 -4.81 37.22 -3.49
C SER A 547 -5.12 37.59 -4.95
N ALA A 548 -4.99 38.87 -5.32
CA ALA A 548 -5.27 39.36 -6.66
C ALA A 548 -4.30 38.81 -7.72
N ILE A 549 -3.07 38.46 -7.33
CA ILE A 549 -2.07 37.90 -8.24
C ILE A 549 -1.95 36.37 -8.18
N SER A 550 -2.61 35.74 -7.20
CA SER A 550 -2.47 34.29 -6.92
C SER A 550 -3.10 33.38 -7.99
N ASP A 551 -3.98 33.95 -8.81
CA ASP A 551 -4.60 33.33 -9.96
C ASP A 551 -3.57 32.95 -11.05
N ILE A 552 -2.42 33.64 -11.12
CA ILE A 552 -1.32 33.37 -12.06
C ILE A 552 0.00 33.03 -11.35
N ILE A 553 0.35 33.75 -10.28
CA ILE A 553 1.59 33.54 -9.55
C ILE A 553 1.36 32.52 -8.42
N PRO A 554 1.92 31.30 -8.50
CA PRO A 554 1.84 30.34 -7.41
C PRO A 554 2.63 30.84 -6.20
N ASP A 555 2.15 30.51 -5.00
CA ASP A 555 2.84 30.83 -3.74
C ASP A 555 3.15 32.32 -3.58
N ALA A 556 2.22 33.21 -4.00
CA ALA A 556 2.38 34.66 -4.02
C ALA A 556 2.96 35.25 -2.71
N HIS A 557 2.51 34.76 -1.55
CA HIS A 557 3.02 35.19 -0.24
C HIS A 557 4.51 34.85 -0.04
N GLN A 558 4.97 33.68 -0.49
CA GLN A 558 6.39 33.31 -0.41
C GLN A 558 7.25 34.21 -1.29
N TRP A 559 6.78 34.55 -2.49
CA TRP A 559 7.50 35.47 -3.37
C TRP A 559 7.53 36.90 -2.82
N HIS A 560 6.47 37.34 -2.14
CA HIS A 560 6.38 38.66 -1.51
C HIS A 560 7.37 38.85 -0.34
N GLN A 561 7.93 37.77 0.21
CA GLN A 561 9.03 37.87 1.17
C GLN A 561 10.36 38.28 0.51
N SER A 562 10.50 38.10 -0.80
CA SER A 562 11.74 38.35 -1.56
C SER A 562 11.62 39.49 -2.58
N PHE A 563 10.40 39.89 -2.94
CA PHE A 563 10.10 40.91 -3.94
C PHE A 563 9.00 41.82 -3.42
N THR A 564 9.03 43.08 -3.84
CA THR A 564 7.96 44.00 -3.49
C THR A 564 6.65 43.64 -4.19
N MET A 565 5.51 44.01 -3.60
CA MET A 565 4.20 43.78 -4.17
C MET A 565 4.06 44.43 -5.56
N ALA A 566 4.69 45.60 -5.78
CA ALA A 566 4.71 46.27 -7.08
C ALA A 566 5.49 45.47 -8.15
N GLU A 567 6.63 44.86 -7.79
CA GLU A 567 7.39 44.01 -8.70
C GLU A 567 6.62 42.72 -9.05
N LEU A 568 5.89 42.16 -8.09
CA LEU A 568 5.05 40.98 -8.32
C LEU A 568 3.83 41.30 -9.19
N GLU A 569 3.16 42.43 -8.98
CA GLU A 569 2.06 42.91 -9.83
C GLU A 569 2.53 43.16 -11.27
N SER A 570 3.72 43.76 -11.44
CA SER A 570 4.32 43.93 -12.77
C SER A 570 4.65 42.59 -13.44
N CYS A 571 5.21 41.63 -12.68
CA CYS A 571 5.47 40.28 -13.18
C CYS A 571 4.17 39.55 -13.56
N HIS A 572 3.11 39.71 -12.76
CA HIS A 572 1.79 39.12 -13.00
C HIS A 572 1.24 39.57 -14.36
N GLY A 573 1.19 40.87 -14.63
CA GLY A 573 0.68 41.39 -15.90
C GLY A 573 1.50 40.93 -17.12
N ALA A 574 2.83 40.82 -16.98
CA ALA A 574 3.69 40.30 -18.05
C ALA A 574 3.43 38.80 -18.35
N VAL A 575 3.26 38.00 -17.29
CA VAL A 575 2.92 36.58 -17.43
C VAL A 575 1.52 36.42 -18.00
N GLU A 576 0.54 37.19 -17.53
CA GLU A 576 -0.85 37.19 -18.03
C GLU A 576 -0.90 37.42 -19.54
N SER A 577 -0.24 38.47 -20.02
CA SER A 577 -0.16 38.76 -21.46
C SER A 577 0.43 37.59 -22.27
N THR A 578 1.48 36.97 -21.74
CA THR A 578 2.12 35.80 -22.37
C THR A 578 1.19 34.59 -22.38
N LEU A 579 0.52 34.29 -21.28
CA LEU A 579 -0.43 33.19 -21.17
C LEU A 579 -1.65 33.39 -22.06
N ALA A 580 -2.15 34.63 -22.18
CA ALA A 580 -3.22 34.97 -23.11
C ALA A 580 -2.83 34.64 -24.56
N ARG A 581 -1.63 35.04 -25.00
CA ARG A 581 -1.11 34.66 -26.32
C ARG A 581 -1.02 33.16 -26.51
N ILE A 582 -0.45 32.43 -25.53
CA ILE A 582 -0.29 30.97 -25.63
C ILE A 582 -1.66 30.27 -25.67
N SER A 583 -2.63 30.72 -24.89
CA SER A 583 -3.96 30.09 -24.79
C SER A 583 -4.73 30.01 -26.12
N SER A 584 -4.37 30.85 -27.09
CA SER A 584 -4.94 30.84 -28.45
C SER A 584 -4.45 29.68 -29.34
N LEU A 585 -3.39 28.98 -28.93
CA LEU A 585 -2.78 27.88 -29.68
C LEU A 585 -3.51 26.55 -29.37
N PRO A 586 -3.40 25.53 -30.26
CA PRO A 586 -3.81 24.16 -29.93
C PRO A 586 -3.05 23.62 -28.70
N LEU A 587 -3.69 22.76 -27.87
CA LEU A 587 -3.11 22.29 -26.60
C LEU A 587 -1.68 21.73 -26.69
N LYS A 588 -1.37 20.99 -27.76
CA LYS A 588 -0.03 20.45 -28.00
C LYS A 588 1.01 21.56 -28.23
N ASP A 589 0.62 22.62 -28.93
CA ASP A 589 1.47 23.78 -29.19
C ASP A 589 1.57 24.69 -27.96
N GLN A 590 0.54 24.72 -27.11
CA GLN A 590 0.61 25.36 -25.79
C GLN A 590 1.69 24.73 -24.91
N GLU A 591 1.76 23.39 -24.87
CA GLU A 591 2.81 22.68 -24.12
C GLU A 591 4.22 23.06 -24.61
N ALA A 592 4.42 23.07 -25.93
CA ALA A 592 5.70 23.45 -26.53
C ALA A 592 6.05 24.93 -26.27
N ALA A 593 5.06 25.83 -26.37
CA ALA A 593 5.24 27.25 -26.10
C ALA A 593 5.59 27.51 -24.63
N LEU A 594 4.90 26.89 -23.68
CA LEU A 594 5.18 27.03 -22.24
C LEU A 594 6.58 26.52 -21.88
N ASN A 595 7.00 25.39 -22.44
CA ASN A 595 8.36 24.89 -22.24
C ASN A 595 9.42 25.87 -22.77
N LYS A 596 9.16 26.53 -23.91
CA LYS A 596 10.04 27.58 -24.45
C LYS A 596 10.08 28.79 -23.52
N GLU A 597 8.95 29.27 -23.01
CA GLU A 597 8.90 30.42 -22.10
C GLU A 597 9.62 30.12 -20.77
N ILE A 598 9.43 28.93 -20.20
CA ILE A 598 10.13 28.47 -18.97
C ILE A 598 11.65 28.53 -19.13
N LYS A 599 12.16 28.19 -20.32
CA LYS A 599 13.58 28.26 -20.65
C LYS A 599 14.01 29.69 -20.93
N TYR A 600 13.22 30.44 -21.71
CA TYR A 600 13.49 31.83 -22.08
C TYR A 600 13.70 32.70 -20.84
N VAL A 601 12.78 32.68 -19.86
CA VAL A 601 12.93 33.52 -18.66
C VAL A 601 14.12 33.14 -17.79
N ALA A 602 14.64 31.92 -17.90
CA ALA A 602 15.71 31.41 -17.04
C ALA A 602 17.11 31.44 -17.68
N ASP A 603 17.20 31.61 -19.00
CA ASP A 603 18.43 31.51 -19.77
C ASP A 603 18.55 32.68 -20.74
N SER A 604 19.44 33.62 -20.41
CA SER A 604 19.66 34.87 -21.15
C SER A 604 20.20 34.63 -22.56
N THR A 605 20.68 33.42 -22.86
CA THR A 605 21.25 33.04 -24.16
C THR A 605 20.27 32.29 -25.06
N PHE A 606 19.13 31.85 -24.53
CA PHE A 606 18.16 31.05 -25.27
C PHE A 606 17.47 31.87 -26.38
N LEU A 607 17.48 31.34 -27.61
CA LEU A 607 17.03 31.98 -28.86
C LEU A 607 17.87 33.19 -29.30
N LYS A 608 17.93 34.23 -28.46
CA LYS A 608 18.77 35.41 -28.67
C LYS A 608 19.12 36.05 -27.31
N PRO A 609 20.31 36.68 -27.21
CA PRO A 609 20.69 37.41 -26.00
C PRO A 609 19.60 38.39 -25.54
N HIS A 610 19.16 38.26 -24.30
CA HIS A 610 18.16 39.16 -23.71
C HIS A 610 18.39 39.34 -22.20
N LYS A 611 17.79 40.41 -21.64
CA LYS A 611 17.90 40.74 -20.22
C LYS A 611 16.94 39.86 -19.39
N ILE A 612 17.49 39.21 -18.37
CA ILE A 612 16.70 38.50 -17.35
C ILE A 612 16.25 39.51 -16.28
N TYR A 613 14.96 39.50 -15.97
CA TYR A 613 14.38 40.32 -14.89
C TYR A 613 14.59 39.64 -13.52
N PRO A 614 14.74 40.40 -12.41
CA PRO A 614 14.91 39.82 -11.08
C PRO A 614 13.82 38.81 -10.68
N THR A 615 12.58 39.03 -11.13
CA THR A 615 11.40 38.18 -10.89
C THR A 615 11.31 36.94 -11.79
N TRP A 616 12.35 36.61 -12.56
CA TRP A 616 12.29 35.51 -13.53
C TRP A 616 11.87 34.15 -12.94
N LYS A 617 12.24 33.87 -11.67
CA LYS A 617 11.82 32.64 -10.98
C LYS A 617 10.30 32.61 -10.71
N VAL A 618 9.72 33.79 -10.45
CA VAL A 618 8.26 33.97 -10.27
C VAL A 618 7.54 33.67 -11.58
N ALA A 619 8.00 34.27 -12.68
CA ALA A 619 7.47 34.01 -14.02
C ALA A 619 7.62 32.53 -14.41
N GLN A 620 8.78 31.94 -14.15
CA GLN A 620 9.03 30.52 -14.42
C GLN A 620 8.06 29.60 -13.64
N ALA A 621 7.81 29.89 -12.37
CA ALA A 621 6.89 29.12 -11.54
C ALA A 621 5.44 29.20 -12.08
N ALA A 622 5.00 30.39 -12.50
CA ALA A 622 3.69 30.58 -13.12
C ALA A 622 3.53 29.78 -14.43
N TYR A 623 4.54 29.82 -15.32
CA TYR A 623 4.50 29.02 -16.55
C TYR A 623 4.55 27.52 -16.28
N LYS A 624 5.31 27.06 -15.29
CA LYS A 624 5.33 25.64 -14.87
C LYS A 624 3.97 25.18 -14.36
N ARG A 625 3.28 25.99 -13.54
CA ARG A 625 1.92 25.66 -13.08
C ARG A 625 0.97 25.55 -14.27
N LYS A 626 1.02 26.50 -15.21
CA LYS A 626 0.17 26.45 -16.41
C LYS A 626 0.49 25.25 -17.31
N LEU A 627 1.76 24.87 -17.41
CA LEU A 627 2.19 23.68 -18.16
C LEU A 627 1.55 22.40 -17.61
N GLU A 628 1.48 22.25 -16.29
CA GLU A 628 0.83 21.11 -15.65
C GLU A 628 -0.69 21.09 -15.87
N GLU A 629 -1.36 22.26 -15.89
CA GLU A 629 -2.77 22.35 -16.28
C GLU A 629 -2.99 21.89 -17.73
N VAL A 630 -2.18 22.38 -18.68
CA VAL A 630 -2.26 21.99 -20.09
C VAL A 630 -2.01 20.49 -20.27
N ARG A 631 -1.01 19.93 -19.59
CA ARG A 631 -0.73 18.49 -19.60
C ARG A 631 -1.89 17.66 -19.06
N TYR A 632 -2.51 18.12 -17.98
CA TYR A 632 -3.71 17.51 -17.44
C TYR A 632 -4.85 17.50 -18.47
N GLU A 633 -5.09 18.62 -19.16
CA GLU A 633 -6.12 18.73 -20.20
C GLU A 633 -5.84 17.80 -21.39
N ILE A 634 -4.59 17.72 -21.86
CA ILE A 634 -4.16 16.79 -22.92
C ILE A 634 -4.44 15.34 -22.50
N ALA A 635 -4.08 14.96 -21.28
CA ALA A 635 -4.26 13.60 -20.78
C ALA A 635 -5.76 13.25 -20.65
N VAL A 636 -6.58 14.18 -20.16
CA VAL A 636 -8.05 14.01 -20.08
C VAL A 636 -8.68 13.91 -21.47
N GLN A 637 -8.23 14.70 -22.47
CA GLN A 637 -8.73 14.59 -23.84
C GLN A 637 -8.49 13.21 -24.44
N LYS A 638 -7.29 12.64 -24.25
CA LYS A 638 -6.97 11.27 -24.71
C LYS A 638 -7.91 10.24 -24.09
N ILE A 639 -8.11 10.30 -22.77
CA ILE A 639 -9.02 9.39 -22.06
C ILE A 639 -10.46 9.56 -22.55
N LYS A 640 -10.93 10.79 -22.78
CA LYS A 640 -12.28 11.04 -23.31
C LYS A 640 -12.50 10.43 -24.70
N ALA A 641 -11.49 10.46 -25.58
CA ALA A 641 -11.58 9.83 -26.89
C ALA A 641 -11.79 8.31 -26.77
N ASP A 642 -11.00 7.63 -25.94
CA ASP A 642 -11.13 6.19 -25.68
C ASP A 642 -12.47 5.83 -25.01
N LEU A 643 -12.92 6.65 -24.06
CA LEU A 643 -14.19 6.45 -23.39
C LEU A 643 -15.37 6.55 -24.36
N GLY A 644 -15.28 7.34 -25.43
CA GLY A 644 -16.31 7.44 -26.45
C GLY A 644 -16.60 6.09 -27.15
N ILE A 645 -15.55 5.29 -27.35
CA ILE A 645 -15.67 3.93 -27.92
C ILE A 645 -16.40 3.01 -26.93
N ILE A 646 -15.99 3.03 -25.66
CA ILE A 646 -16.58 2.21 -24.59
C ILE A 646 -18.04 2.62 -24.34
N GLU A 647 -18.34 3.90 -24.42
CA GLU A 647 -19.70 4.45 -24.28
C GLU A 647 -20.62 3.96 -25.39
N THR A 648 -20.17 4.04 -26.65
CA THR A 648 -20.90 3.54 -27.81
C THR A 648 -21.19 2.03 -27.66
N TRP A 649 -20.18 1.26 -27.24
CA TRP A 649 -20.34 -0.17 -26.99
C TRP A 649 -21.29 -0.45 -25.82
N SER A 650 -21.17 0.28 -24.71
CA SER A 650 -22.01 0.10 -23.51
C SER A 650 -23.47 0.40 -23.81
N ALA A 651 -23.75 1.38 -24.67
CA ALA A 651 -25.11 1.68 -25.13
C ALA A 651 -25.72 0.52 -25.95
N ALA A 652 -24.91 -0.13 -26.81
CA ALA A 652 -25.32 -1.32 -27.56
C ALA A 652 -25.45 -2.58 -26.67
N HIS A 653 -24.87 -2.58 -25.45
CA HIS A 653 -24.84 -3.72 -24.53
C HIS A 653 -25.45 -3.37 -23.15
N PRO A 654 -26.76 -3.05 -23.08
CA PRO A 654 -27.39 -2.51 -21.87
C PRO A 654 -27.38 -3.46 -20.66
N LYS A 655 -27.13 -4.75 -20.88
CA LYS A 655 -27.02 -5.76 -19.81
C LYS A 655 -25.64 -5.76 -19.11
N SER A 656 -24.66 -5.00 -19.62
CA SER A 656 -23.31 -4.92 -19.04
C SER A 656 -23.23 -3.86 -17.93
N LEU A 657 -23.97 -4.07 -16.84
CA LEU A 657 -24.13 -3.08 -15.75
C LEU A 657 -22.80 -2.67 -15.09
N ASN A 658 -21.82 -3.58 -15.03
CA ASN A 658 -20.49 -3.28 -14.49
C ASN A 658 -19.72 -2.29 -15.35
N VAL A 659 -19.74 -2.45 -16.68
CA VAL A 659 -19.08 -1.51 -17.61
C VAL A 659 -19.76 -0.14 -17.50
N ALA A 660 -21.10 -0.10 -17.47
CA ALA A 660 -21.85 1.15 -17.31
C ALA A 660 -21.53 1.86 -15.98
N THR A 661 -21.43 1.11 -14.88
CA THR A 661 -21.10 1.65 -13.55
C THR A 661 -19.67 2.21 -13.50
N LEU A 662 -18.70 1.46 -14.04
CA LEU A 662 -17.31 1.92 -14.08
C LEU A 662 -17.14 3.11 -15.03
N LEU A 663 -17.81 3.11 -16.18
CA LEU A 663 -17.85 4.23 -17.12
C LEU A 663 -18.39 5.50 -16.43
N ALA A 664 -19.49 5.39 -15.69
CA ALA A 664 -20.03 6.50 -14.90
C ALA A 664 -19.02 6.99 -13.85
N SER A 665 -18.28 6.09 -13.20
CA SER A 665 -17.23 6.45 -12.23
C SER A 665 -16.10 7.26 -12.86
N VAL A 666 -15.62 6.90 -14.05
CA VAL A 666 -14.59 7.69 -14.76
C VAL A 666 -15.15 9.06 -15.16
N LYS A 667 -16.39 9.12 -15.68
CA LYS A 667 -17.05 10.38 -16.03
C LYS A 667 -17.20 11.31 -14.82
N SER A 668 -17.62 10.78 -13.67
CA SER A 668 -17.70 11.54 -12.42
C SER A 668 -16.32 12.03 -11.96
N ALA A 669 -15.27 11.21 -12.10
CA ALA A 669 -13.91 11.59 -11.74
C ALA A 669 -13.38 12.75 -12.61
N ILE A 670 -13.69 12.72 -13.91
CA ILE A 670 -13.37 13.81 -14.85
C ILE A 670 -14.15 15.08 -14.47
N SER A 671 -15.45 14.98 -14.21
CA SER A 671 -16.28 16.13 -13.80
C SER A 671 -15.85 16.72 -12.46
N ALA A 672 -15.37 15.88 -11.54
CA ALA A 672 -14.84 16.30 -10.25
C ALA A 672 -13.40 16.84 -10.32
N LYS A 673 -12.77 16.87 -11.51
CA LYS A 673 -11.37 17.26 -11.72
C LYS A 673 -10.38 16.54 -10.78
N GLU A 674 -10.58 15.23 -10.59
CA GLU A 674 -9.65 14.43 -9.78
C GLU A 674 -8.25 14.38 -10.41
N SER A 675 -7.23 13.99 -9.62
CA SER A 675 -5.87 13.82 -10.15
C SER A 675 -5.81 12.87 -11.35
N ILE A 676 -4.90 13.13 -12.30
CA ILE A 676 -4.77 12.31 -13.51
C ILE A 676 -4.51 10.83 -13.19
N ALA A 677 -3.73 10.54 -12.14
CA ALA A 677 -3.49 9.17 -11.68
C ALA A 677 -4.78 8.46 -11.24
N SER A 678 -5.70 9.17 -10.57
CA SER A 678 -7.01 8.64 -10.19
C SER A 678 -7.89 8.36 -11.41
N ILE A 679 -7.95 9.33 -12.34
CA ILE A 679 -8.73 9.20 -13.59
C ILE A 679 -8.20 8.04 -14.43
N SER A 680 -6.88 7.95 -14.62
CA SER A 680 -6.22 6.86 -15.34
C SER A 680 -6.46 5.51 -14.68
N GLY A 681 -6.37 5.43 -13.34
CA GLY A 681 -6.67 4.18 -12.62
C GLY A 681 -8.11 3.71 -12.82
N LYS A 682 -9.09 4.62 -12.74
CA LYS A 682 -10.51 4.31 -13.00
C LYS A 682 -10.75 3.95 -14.47
N TYR A 683 -10.09 4.65 -15.40
CA TYR A 683 -10.09 4.33 -16.83
C TYR A 683 -9.58 2.91 -17.07
N THR A 684 -8.46 2.50 -16.47
CA THR A 684 -7.93 1.14 -16.58
C THR A 684 -8.93 0.10 -16.10
N LEU A 685 -9.68 0.37 -15.02
CA LEU A 685 -10.72 -0.54 -14.53
C LEU A 685 -11.87 -0.71 -15.54
N VAL A 686 -12.40 0.37 -16.10
CA VAL A 686 -13.47 0.27 -17.10
C VAL A 686 -12.97 -0.37 -18.39
N PHE A 687 -11.75 -0.04 -18.82
CA PHE A 687 -11.13 -0.62 -20.00
C PHE A 687 -10.93 -2.14 -19.83
N ASN A 688 -10.40 -2.59 -18.69
CA ASN A 688 -10.20 -4.01 -18.41
C ASN A 688 -11.52 -4.78 -18.34
N GLU A 689 -12.56 -4.22 -17.70
CA GLU A 689 -13.87 -4.86 -17.67
C GLU A 689 -14.51 -4.89 -19.06
N TYR A 690 -14.39 -3.82 -19.86
CA TYR A 690 -14.82 -3.78 -21.25
C TYR A 690 -14.12 -4.88 -22.09
N GLN A 691 -12.80 -4.98 -22.01
CA GLN A 691 -12.01 -6.02 -22.69
C GLN A 691 -12.42 -7.43 -22.26
N LYS A 692 -12.66 -7.64 -20.97
CA LYS A 692 -13.17 -8.92 -20.46
C LYS A 692 -14.53 -9.28 -21.07
N ARG A 693 -15.42 -8.31 -21.29
CA ARG A 693 -16.73 -8.55 -21.93
C ARG A 693 -16.58 -8.87 -23.41
N LEU A 694 -15.67 -8.21 -24.13
CA LEU A 694 -15.33 -8.58 -25.51
C LEU A 694 -14.80 -10.01 -25.58
N LYS A 695 -13.88 -10.40 -24.68
CA LYS A 695 -13.36 -11.77 -24.61
C LYS A 695 -14.44 -12.80 -24.29
N GLU A 696 -15.36 -12.50 -23.37
CA GLU A 696 -16.48 -13.41 -23.06
C GLU A 696 -17.48 -13.50 -24.21
N GLN A 697 -17.73 -12.41 -24.93
CA GLN A 697 -18.54 -12.40 -26.15
C GLN A 697 -17.87 -13.27 -27.23
N ALA A 698 -16.58 -13.04 -27.50
CA ALA A 698 -15.78 -13.86 -28.41
C ALA A 698 -15.73 -15.33 -27.99
N ARG A 699 -15.71 -15.64 -26.68
CA ARG A 699 -15.77 -17.01 -26.16
C ARG A 699 -17.14 -17.65 -26.37
N ARG A 700 -18.23 -16.90 -26.24
CA ARG A 700 -19.59 -17.39 -26.53
C ARG A 700 -19.77 -17.61 -28.03
N ASP A 701 -19.22 -16.72 -28.84
CA ASP A 701 -19.22 -16.83 -30.30
C ASP A 701 -18.33 -18.00 -30.74
N LYS A 702 -17.18 -18.21 -30.08
CA LYS A 702 -16.34 -19.41 -30.21
C LYS A 702 -17.08 -20.66 -29.78
N LYS A 703 -17.83 -20.67 -28.67
CA LYS A 703 -18.62 -21.84 -28.24
C LYS A 703 -19.80 -22.13 -29.16
N LYS A 704 -20.36 -21.10 -29.81
CA LYS A 704 -21.30 -21.24 -30.93
C LYS A 704 -20.61 -21.80 -32.18
N ALA A 705 -19.36 -21.40 -32.45
CA ALA A 705 -18.54 -21.93 -33.54
C ALA A 705 -18.07 -23.39 -33.28
N GLU A 706 -17.76 -23.74 -32.03
CA GLU A 706 -17.44 -25.10 -31.57
C GLU A 706 -18.66 -26.02 -31.70
N LYS A 707 -19.86 -25.53 -31.40
CA LYS A 707 -21.13 -26.21 -31.75
C LYS A 707 -21.36 -26.36 -33.26
N LYS A 708 -20.59 -25.63 -34.08
CA LYS A 708 -20.59 -25.68 -35.55
C LYS A 708 -19.41 -26.47 -36.14
N GLY A 709 -18.57 -27.10 -35.32
CA GLY A 709 -17.57 -28.09 -35.77
C GLY A 709 -16.44 -27.54 -36.64
N THR A 710 -15.70 -26.53 -36.16
CA THR A 710 -14.50 -26.02 -36.86
C THR A 710 -13.21 -26.23 -36.03
N THR A 711 -12.47 -27.27 -36.47
CA THR A 711 -11.00 -27.44 -36.53
C THR A 711 -10.14 -27.52 -35.26
N THR A 712 -9.95 -28.76 -34.78
CA THR A 712 -8.72 -29.26 -34.14
C THR A 712 -7.65 -29.56 -35.20
N LEU A 713 -6.36 -29.50 -34.85
CA LEU A 713 -5.23 -29.94 -35.70
C LEU A 713 -5.52 -31.34 -36.29
N ASP A 714 -5.42 -31.50 -37.61
CA ASP A 714 -5.64 -32.79 -38.28
C ASP A 714 -4.46 -33.72 -38.01
N ASN A 715 -4.57 -34.52 -36.94
CA ASN A 715 -3.57 -35.52 -36.54
C ASN A 715 -3.92 -36.94 -37.04
N SER A 716 -4.76 -37.06 -38.05
CA SER A 716 -5.08 -38.37 -38.65
C SER A 716 -3.84 -38.97 -39.32
N ALA A 717 -3.78 -40.30 -39.43
CA ALA A 717 -2.68 -40.96 -40.14
C ALA A 717 -2.58 -40.50 -41.62
N ASP A 718 -3.73 -40.16 -42.24
CA ASP A 718 -3.80 -39.60 -43.59
C ASP A 718 -3.15 -38.20 -43.68
N ALA A 719 -3.24 -37.38 -42.64
CA ALA A 719 -2.72 -36.02 -42.61
C ALA A 719 -1.21 -35.96 -42.86
N TYR A 720 -0.46 -37.03 -42.63
CA TYR A 720 0.98 -37.10 -42.87
C TYR A 720 1.36 -37.90 -44.12
N SER A 721 0.37 -38.28 -44.94
CA SER A 721 0.60 -39.02 -46.17
C SER A 721 1.41 -38.20 -47.18
N LYS A 722 2.19 -38.89 -48.01
CA LYS A 722 2.95 -38.26 -49.10
C LYS A 722 2.02 -37.45 -50.03
N LYS A 723 0.83 -37.96 -50.33
CA LYS A 723 -0.18 -37.28 -51.16
C LYS A 723 -0.59 -35.92 -50.60
N ARG A 724 -0.82 -35.81 -49.29
CA ARG A 724 -1.17 -34.54 -48.62
C ARG A 724 0.00 -33.56 -48.64
N LYS A 725 1.21 -34.04 -48.36
CA LYS A 725 2.45 -33.24 -48.41
C LYS A 725 2.77 -32.69 -49.80
N ASP A 726 2.58 -33.50 -50.84
CA ASP A 726 2.80 -33.11 -52.23
C ASP A 726 1.74 -32.10 -52.72
N ALA A 727 0.53 -32.12 -52.15
CA ALA A 727 -0.57 -31.19 -52.47
C ALA A 727 -0.61 -29.93 -51.58
N ALA A 728 0.28 -29.85 -50.59
CA ALA A 728 0.34 -28.74 -49.65
C ALA A 728 0.81 -27.45 -50.33
N LEU A 729 0.30 -26.30 -49.87
CA LEU A 729 0.75 -25.01 -50.37
C LEU A 729 2.20 -24.76 -49.94
N TRP A 730 3.10 -24.66 -50.90
CA TRP A 730 4.47 -24.17 -50.69
C TRP A 730 4.71 -23.01 -51.65
N ALA A 731 4.47 -21.79 -51.18
CA ALA A 731 4.49 -20.61 -52.04
C ALA A 731 5.85 -20.47 -52.73
N GLN A 732 5.87 -20.49 -54.06
CA GLN A 732 7.08 -20.23 -54.84
C GLN A 732 7.23 -18.73 -55.10
N ASP A 733 6.10 -18.06 -55.25
CA ASP A 733 5.96 -16.61 -55.33
C ASP A 733 5.46 -16.08 -53.97
N PRO A 734 6.05 -15.00 -53.43
CA PRO A 734 5.54 -14.31 -52.26
C PRO A 734 4.03 -13.99 -52.33
N ASP A 735 3.51 -13.65 -53.51
CA ASP A 735 2.12 -13.25 -53.72
C ASP A 735 1.14 -14.40 -53.48
N ASP A 736 1.49 -15.62 -53.88
CA ASP A 736 0.66 -16.81 -53.63
C ASP A 736 0.47 -17.06 -52.12
N GLY A 737 1.51 -16.76 -51.35
CA GLY A 737 1.49 -16.89 -49.89
C GLY A 737 0.68 -15.76 -49.24
N ASP A 738 0.91 -14.51 -49.63
CA ASP A 738 0.14 -13.36 -49.15
C ASP A 738 -1.36 -13.55 -49.46
N ASP A 739 -1.72 -14.02 -50.66
CA ASP A 739 -3.11 -14.29 -51.02
C ASP A 739 -3.80 -15.31 -50.09
N TYR A 740 -3.05 -16.30 -49.64
CA TYR A 740 -3.56 -17.28 -48.68
C TYR A 740 -3.64 -16.71 -47.27
N PHE A 741 -2.58 -16.07 -46.77
CA PHE A 741 -2.46 -15.67 -45.37
C PHE A 741 -3.10 -14.32 -45.03
N ARG A 742 -3.23 -13.41 -46.01
CA ARG A 742 -3.75 -12.06 -45.80
C ARG A 742 -5.15 -12.03 -45.19
N PRO A 743 -6.14 -12.83 -45.65
CA PRO A 743 -7.45 -12.83 -45.01
C PRO A 743 -7.40 -13.19 -43.52
N PHE A 744 -6.45 -14.03 -43.12
CA PHE A 744 -6.21 -14.34 -41.70
C PHE A 744 -5.64 -13.11 -40.99
N ALA A 745 -4.61 -12.46 -41.53
CA ALA A 745 -4.03 -11.25 -40.95
C ALA A 745 -5.03 -10.10 -40.82
N GLU A 746 -5.91 -9.88 -41.81
CA GLU A 746 -6.96 -8.86 -41.77
C GLU A 746 -7.98 -9.16 -40.65
N ALA A 747 -8.44 -10.41 -40.57
CA ALA A 747 -9.36 -10.85 -39.52
C ALA A 747 -8.74 -10.79 -38.11
N ASP A 748 -7.45 -11.11 -38.01
CA ASP A 748 -6.62 -11.00 -36.82
C ASP A 748 -6.47 -9.55 -36.37
N TRP A 749 -6.08 -8.68 -37.28
CA TRP A 749 -5.87 -7.27 -37.00
C TRP A 749 -7.15 -6.53 -36.63
N ALA A 750 -8.28 -6.87 -37.27
CA ALA A 750 -9.57 -6.27 -36.98
C ALA A 750 -10.06 -6.59 -35.56
N ARG A 751 -9.73 -7.77 -35.02
CA ARG A 751 -10.15 -8.19 -33.66
C ARG A 751 -9.19 -7.76 -32.55
N TRP A 752 -7.92 -7.51 -32.86
CA TRP A 752 -6.91 -7.23 -31.86
C TRP A 752 -7.05 -5.83 -31.24
N SER A 753 -6.86 -5.78 -29.94
CA SER A 753 -6.67 -4.54 -29.19
C SER A 753 -5.37 -3.84 -29.60
N LYS A 754 -5.25 -2.56 -29.26
CA LYS A 754 -4.02 -1.79 -29.53
C LYS A 754 -2.78 -2.46 -28.92
N ASN A 755 -2.88 -3.00 -27.70
CA ASN A 755 -1.76 -3.71 -27.07
C ASN A 755 -1.40 -5.00 -27.82
N GLU A 756 -2.38 -5.77 -28.30
CA GLU A 756 -2.10 -7.00 -29.07
C GLU A 756 -1.40 -6.68 -30.40
N LYS A 757 -1.84 -5.63 -31.12
CA LYS A 757 -1.15 -5.12 -32.32
C LYS A 757 0.29 -4.71 -32.03
N GLU A 758 0.49 -4.00 -30.93
CA GLU A 758 1.82 -3.58 -30.47
C GLU A 758 2.70 -4.77 -30.08
N VAL A 759 2.16 -5.79 -29.41
CA VAL A 759 2.89 -7.02 -29.09
C VAL A 759 3.33 -7.75 -30.35
N ALA A 760 2.45 -7.88 -31.35
CA ALA A 760 2.80 -8.49 -32.63
C ALA A 760 3.92 -7.70 -33.33
N TYR A 761 3.79 -6.37 -33.44
CA TYR A 761 4.84 -5.53 -34.01
C TYR A 761 6.16 -5.63 -33.24
N ASN A 762 6.12 -5.53 -31.90
CA ASN A 762 7.31 -5.57 -31.05
C ASN A 762 8.04 -6.92 -31.10
N TYR A 763 7.31 -8.02 -31.27
CA TYR A 763 7.90 -9.32 -31.52
C TYR A 763 8.72 -9.31 -32.82
N THR A 764 8.13 -8.81 -33.91
CA THR A 764 8.83 -8.72 -35.21
C THR A 764 10.04 -7.77 -35.17
N SER A 765 9.97 -6.66 -34.42
CA SER A 765 11.09 -5.69 -34.30
C SER A 765 12.23 -6.15 -33.39
N GLY A 766 12.13 -7.34 -32.80
CA GLY A 766 13.17 -7.95 -31.99
C GLY A 766 12.57 -8.90 -30.98
N SER A 767 12.57 -10.19 -31.31
CA SER A 767 11.85 -11.24 -30.58
C SER A 767 12.58 -11.80 -29.36
N SER A 768 13.85 -11.43 -29.14
CA SER A 768 14.69 -11.94 -28.03
C SER A 768 14.01 -11.77 -26.67
N TYR A 769 13.32 -10.65 -26.46
CA TYR A 769 12.65 -10.37 -25.19
C TYR A 769 11.45 -11.28 -24.89
N ILE A 770 10.87 -11.91 -25.90
CA ILE A 770 9.80 -12.90 -25.75
C ILE A 770 10.37 -14.33 -25.80
N ASN A 771 11.32 -14.59 -26.70
CA ASN A 771 11.82 -15.93 -26.99
C ASN A 771 12.88 -16.43 -26.00
N GLU A 772 13.84 -15.62 -25.55
CA GLU A 772 14.86 -16.03 -24.58
C GLU A 772 14.29 -16.49 -23.22
N PRO A 773 13.30 -15.78 -22.62
CA PRO A 773 12.68 -16.24 -21.38
C PRO A 773 12.01 -17.61 -21.48
N CYS A 774 11.67 -18.07 -22.70
CA CYS A 774 11.09 -19.39 -22.91
C CYS A 774 12.11 -20.55 -22.80
N TYR A 775 13.42 -20.25 -22.80
CA TYR A 775 14.46 -21.27 -22.67
C TYR A 775 14.91 -21.50 -21.22
N THR A 776 15.46 -20.47 -20.53
CA THR A 776 15.80 -20.48 -19.08
C THR A 776 16.37 -19.15 -18.53
N THR A 777 16.68 -18.15 -19.38
CA THR A 777 17.40 -16.92 -18.96
C THR A 777 16.95 -15.72 -19.80
N TYR A 778 16.84 -14.52 -19.22
CA TYR A 778 16.44 -13.28 -19.92
C TYR A 778 17.11 -12.05 -19.28
N TYR A 779 17.72 -11.16 -20.09
CA TYR A 779 18.44 -9.97 -19.60
C TYR A 779 18.36 -8.72 -20.52
N SER A 780 17.33 -8.57 -21.36
CA SER A 780 17.27 -7.46 -22.33
C SER A 780 15.99 -6.63 -22.17
N THR A 781 16.12 -5.35 -21.81
CA THR A 781 14.97 -4.43 -21.73
C THR A 781 14.45 -4.12 -23.14
N LYS A 782 13.20 -4.48 -23.44
CA LYS A 782 12.51 -4.04 -24.65
C LYS A 782 11.76 -2.74 -24.37
N HIS A 783 11.94 -1.77 -25.25
CA HIS A 783 11.09 -0.59 -25.28
C HIS A 783 10.01 -0.79 -26.35
N GLY A 784 8.76 -0.50 -25.99
CA GLY A 784 7.65 -0.49 -26.93
C GLY A 784 7.73 0.69 -27.88
N ILE A 785 6.71 0.82 -28.72
CA ILE A 785 6.70 1.78 -29.82
C ILE A 785 6.60 3.22 -29.27
N HIS A 786 6.09 3.37 -28.05
CA HIS A 786 5.97 4.65 -27.36
C HIS A 786 7.08 4.87 -26.31
N GLY A 787 8.15 4.07 -26.35
CA GLY A 787 9.32 4.20 -25.48
C GLY A 787 9.15 3.58 -24.08
N GLU A 788 7.99 3.01 -23.78
CA GLU A 788 7.72 2.37 -22.50
C GLU A 788 8.46 1.03 -22.39
N VAL A 789 8.88 0.66 -21.18
CA VAL A 789 9.51 -0.64 -20.95
C VAL A 789 8.43 -1.74 -20.99
N ARG A 790 8.59 -2.73 -21.88
CA ARG A 790 7.69 -3.87 -22.02
C ARG A 790 7.91 -4.92 -20.95
N ASP A 791 6.83 -5.52 -20.46
CA ASP A 791 6.88 -6.71 -19.61
C ASP A 791 6.88 -7.97 -20.48
N SER A 792 8.05 -8.59 -20.58
CA SER A 792 8.27 -9.83 -21.33
C SER A 792 7.26 -10.93 -21.00
N LYS A 793 6.91 -11.16 -19.72
CA LYS A 793 5.99 -12.24 -19.34
C LYS A 793 4.56 -11.94 -19.76
N ALA A 794 4.15 -10.68 -19.63
CA ALA A 794 2.84 -10.23 -20.05
C ALA A 794 2.71 -10.34 -21.58
N ASP A 795 3.75 -9.95 -22.33
CA ASP A 795 3.76 -10.01 -23.79
C ASP A 795 3.83 -11.46 -24.30
N ILE A 796 4.56 -12.37 -23.63
CA ILE A 796 4.52 -13.81 -23.92
C ILE A 796 3.10 -14.37 -23.76
N ASN A 797 2.42 -14.05 -22.65
CA ASN A 797 1.05 -14.50 -22.41
C ASN A 797 0.09 -13.91 -23.44
N THR A 798 0.26 -12.63 -23.80
CA THR A 798 -0.54 -11.96 -24.82
C THR A 798 -0.38 -12.62 -26.19
N LEU A 799 0.85 -12.81 -26.67
CA LEU A 799 1.11 -13.46 -27.95
C LEU A 799 0.66 -14.94 -27.96
N THR A 800 0.79 -15.65 -26.83
CA THR A 800 0.24 -17.01 -26.68
C THR A 800 -1.26 -17.01 -26.94
N ASP A 801 -2.00 -16.12 -26.27
CA ASP A 801 -3.45 -16.00 -26.40
C ASP A 801 -3.88 -15.58 -27.81
N MET A 802 -3.13 -14.68 -28.46
CA MET A 802 -3.39 -14.23 -29.82
C MET A 802 -3.35 -15.38 -30.83
N ILE A 803 -2.32 -16.24 -30.76
CA ILE A 803 -2.20 -17.41 -31.62
C ILE A 803 -3.21 -18.50 -31.22
N GLU A 804 -3.49 -18.69 -29.92
CA GLU A 804 -4.53 -19.65 -29.49
C GLU A 804 -5.94 -19.27 -29.97
N GLY A 805 -6.19 -17.97 -30.09
CA GLY A 805 -7.42 -17.37 -30.59
C GLY A 805 -7.45 -17.15 -32.10
N SER A 806 -6.38 -17.45 -32.84
CA SER A 806 -6.38 -17.30 -34.30
C SER A 806 -7.18 -18.40 -34.99
N THR A 807 -7.69 -18.08 -36.18
CA THR A 807 -8.34 -19.07 -37.03
C THR A 807 -7.26 -20.05 -37.52
N PRO A 808 -7.40 -21.37 -37.25
CA PRO A 808 -6.44 -22.34 -37.75
C PRO A 808 -6.35 -22.33 -39.28
N PHE A 809 -5.18 -22.63 -39.82
CA PHE A 809 -4.97 -22.72 -41.27
C PHE A 809 -5.91 -23.75 -41.89
N THR A 810 -6.57 -23.37 -42.96
CA THR A 810 -7.66 -24.12 -43.61
C THR A 810 -7.17 -25.22 -44.55
N ARG A 811 -5.89 -25.21 -44.93
CA ARG A 811 -5.26 -26.22 -45.79
C ARG A 811 -3.89 -26.60 -45.27
N ASP A 812 -3.34 -27.67 -45.83
CA ASP A 812 -1.94 -28.04 -45.58
C ASP A 812 -1.00 -27.10 -46.30
N LEU A 813 0.12 -26.82 -45.65
CA LEU A 813 1.12 -25.91 -46.18
C LEU A 813 2.54 -26.27 -45.71
N TRP A 814 3.51 -25.74 -46.42
CA TRP A 814 4.93 -25.76 -46.08
C TRP A 814 5.39 -24.35 -45.72
N LEU A 815 6.13 -24.25 -44.62
CA LEU A 815 6.83 -23.03 -44.20
C LEU A 815 8.33 -23.33 -44.16
N ASN A 816 9.18 -22.31 -44.19
CA ASN A 816 10.61 -22.49 -43.96
C ASN A 816 11.21 -21.53 -42.93
N ARG A 817 12.32 -21.94 -42.33
CA ARG A 817 13.04 -21.16 -41.33
C ARG A 817 14.53 -21.45 -41.38
N GLY A 818 15.35 -20.41 -41.29
CA GLY A 818 16.78 -20.58 -41.02
C GLY A 818 17.03 -20.83 -39.55
N ALA A 819 17.93 -21.77 -39.28
CA ALA A 819 18.36 -22.16 -37.95
C ALA A 819 19.90 -22.31 -37.90
N SER A 820 20.41 -22.47 -36.68
CA SER A 820 21.79 -22.86 -36.44
C SER A 820 21.88 -24.33 -36.02
N ALA A 821 23.05 -24.96 -36.21
CA ALA A 821 23.29 -26.30 -35.69
C ALA A 821 23.14 -26.39 -34.15
N GLY A 822 23.42 -25.28 -33.44
CA GLY A 822 23.21 -25.17 -32.00
C GLY A 822 21.72 -25.16 -31.62
N GLU A 823 20.89 -24.44 -32.37
CA GLU A 823 19.43 -24.45 -32.20
C GLU A 823 18.84 -25.84 -32.44
N PHE A 824 19.27 -26.52 -33.51
CA PHE A 824 18.86 -27.90 -33.78
C PHE A 824 19.23 -28.84 -32.63
N LYS A 825 20.47 -28.76 -32.13
CA LYS A 825 20.90 -29.55 -30.96
C LYS A 825 20.08 -29.24 -29.72
N GLY A 826 19.71 -27.97 -29.49
CA GLY A 826 18.86 -27.57 -28.38
C GLY A 826 17.42 -28.11 -28.46
N GLN A 827 16.87 -28.21 -29.67
CA GLN A 827 15.51 -28.70 -29.93
C GLN A 827 15.40 -30.23 -29.92
N PHE A 828 16.38 -30.91 -30.52
CA PHE A 828 16.32 -32.35 -30.83
C PHE A 828 17.36 -33.18 -30.07
N GLY A 829 18.30 -32.55 -29.36
CA GLY A 829 19.32 -33.23 -28.56
C GLY A 829 20.49 -33.85 -29.33
N ILE A 830 20.51 -33.75 -30.67
CA ILE A 830 21.53 -34.32 -31.55
C ILE A 830 22.30 -33.21 -32.27
N SER A 831 23.62 -33.36 -32.38
CA SER A 831 24.47 -32.44 -33.15
C SER A 831 24.50 -32.84 -34.62
N LEU A 832 24.17 -31.90 -35.51
CA LEU A 832 24.25 -32.13 -36.97
C LEU A 832 25.68 -32.44 -37.44
N ASP A 833 26.70 -31.86 -36.79
CA ASP A 833 28.10 -32.12 -37.14
C ASP A 833 28.49 -33.58 -36.87
N SER A 834 27.81 -34.27 -35.94
CA SER A 834 28.04 -35.70 -35.68
C SER A 834 27.53 -36.63 -36.80
N CYS A 835 26.82 -36.07 -37.77
CA CYS A 835 26.33 -36.76 -38.96
C CYS A 835 27.21 -36.50 -40.20
N ILE A 836 28.26 -35.68 -40.11
CA ILE A 836 29.14 -35.34 -41.24
C ILE A 836 30.46 -36.10 -41.12
N ASP A 837 30.98 -36.62 -42.22
CA ASP A 837 32.36 -37.08 -42.31
C ASP A 837 33.27 -35.92 -42.76
N SER A 838 34.17 -35.48 -41.86
CA SER A 838 35.04 -34.34 -42.11
C SER A 838 36.03 -34.56 -43.27
N THR A 839 36.38 -35.83 -43.55
CA THR A 839 37.29 -36.18 -44.65
C THR A 839 36.63 -35.91 -45.99
N TYR A 840 35.40 -36.42 -46.16
CA TYR A 840 34.63 -36.22 -47.39
C TYR A 840 34.19 -34.76 -47.54
N ARG A 841 33.96 -34.03 -46.44
CA ARG A 841 33.66 -32.61 -46.51
C ARG A 841 34.77 -31.80 -47.18
N SER A 842 36.01 -31.97 -46.75
CA SER A 842 37.15 -31.28 -47.38
C SER A 842 37.30 -31.68 -48.84
N GLN A 843 37.18 -32.98 -49.15
CA GLN A 843 37.25 -33.48 -50.53
C GLN A 843 36.17 -32.84 -51.42
N CYS A 844 34.93 -32.76 -50.95
CA CYS A 844 33.82 -32.17 -51.69
C CYS A 844 34.01 -30.65 -51.89
N GLU A 845 34.49 -29.93 -50.87
CA GLU A 845 34.76 -28.49 -50.98
C GLU A 845 35.86 -28.21 -52.02
N ASP A 846 36.95 -28.98 -52.01
CA ASP A 846 38.04 -28.87 -52.99
C ASP A 846 37.57 -29.18 -54.42
N LEU A 847 36.79 -30.26 -54.60
CA LEU A 847 36.25 -30.65 -55.91
C LEU A 847 35.26 -29.60 -56.46
N ASN A 848 34.44 -28.99 -55.60
CA ASN A 848 33.54 -27.91 -56.03
C ASN A 848 34.32 -26.68 -56.52
N ILE A 849 35.42 -26.32 -55.86
CA ILE A 849 36.31 -25.24 -56.30
C ILE A 849 36.93 -25.59 -57.65
N GLU A 850 37.47 -26.82 -57.79
CA GLU A 850 38.07 -27.27 -59.05
C GLU A 850 37.06 -27.26 -60.20
N ILE A 851 35.86 -27.81 -60.00
CA ILE A 851 34.79 -27.87 -60.98
C ILE A 851 34.37 -26.46 -61.41
N ARG A 852 34.22 -25.53 -60.47
CA ARG A 852 33.89 -24.13 -60.77
C ARG A 852 34.97 -23.49 -61.63
N ASP A 853 36.23 -23.66 -61.25
CA ASP A 853 37.35 -23.06 -61.95
C ASP A 853 37.53 -23.66 -63.37
N LEU A 854 37.30 -24.97 -63.51
CA LEU A 854 37.25 -25.65 -64.82
C LEU A 854 36.09 -25.16 -65.68
N LYS A 855 34.88 -25.02 -65.13
CA LYS A 855 33.71 -24.50 -65.85
C LYS A 855 33.94 -23.07 -66.34
N ASN A 856 34.45 -22.20 -65.47
CA ASN A 856 34.78 -20.82 -65.82
C ASN A 856 35.83 -20.77 -66.93
N TRP A 857 36.91 -21.55 -66.79
CA TRP A 857 37.96 -21.62 -67.80
C TRP A 857 37.45 -22.14 -69.15
N LEU A 858 36.64 -23.21 -69.16
CA LEU A 858 36.07 -23.79 -70.38
C LEU A 858 35.10 -22.85 -71.07
N SER A 859 34.29 -22.13 -70.29
CA SER A 859 33.37 -21.10 -70.80
C SER A 859 34.13 -19.99 -71.52
N TYR A 860 35.15 -19.43 -70.87
CA TYR A 860 35.99 -18.36 -71.43
C TYR A 860 36.73 -18.78 -72.72
N HIS A 861 37.14 -20.04 -72.84
CA HIS A 861 37.90 -20.57 -73.98
C HIS A 861 37.06 -21.37 -74.98
N SER A 862 35.73 -21.29 -74.90
CA SER A 862 34.81 -22.10 -75.71
C SER A 862 34.95 -21.85 -77.22
N SER A 863 35.31 -20.63 -77.62
CA SER A 863 35.52 -20.22 -79.01
C SER A 863 36.93 -20.52 -79.54
N THR A 864 37.97 -20.36 -78.72
CA THR A 864 39.38 -20.46 -79.13
C THR A 864 39.98 -21.86 -78.98
N LYS A 865 39.42 -22.70 -78.10
CA LYS A 865 39.82 -24.10 -77.85
C LYS A 865 41.34 -24.33 -77.83
N PRO A 866 42.09 -23.65 -76.94
CA PRO A 866 43.55 -23.72 -76.89
C PRO A 866 44.06 -25.12 -76.48
N LYS A 867 45.36 -25.36 -76.65
CA LYS A 867 46.02 -26.62 -76.27
C LYS A 867 45.71 -26.96 -74.80
N GLY A 868 45.15 -28.14 -74.56
CA GLY A 868 44.70 -28.58 -73.24
C GLY A 868 43.18 -28.46 -72.99
N TYR A 869 42.40 -27.86 -73.90
CA TYR A 869 40.94 -27.72 -73.76
C TYR A 869 40.23 -29.07 -73.58
N ALA A 870 40.54 -30.07 -74.42
CA ALA A 870 39.96 -31.41 -74.31
C ALA A 870 40.34 -32.12 -72.99
N GLN A 871 41.56 -31.91 -72.50
CA GLN A 871 42.03 -32.48 -71.24
C GLN A 871 41.30 -31.86 -70.04
N LYS A 872 41.12 -30.53 -70.01
CA LYS A 872 40.33 -29.85 -68.97
C LYS A 872 38.85 -30.22 -69.03
N LYS A 873 38.28 -30.41 -70.23
CA LYS A 873 36.91 -30.91 -70.40
C LYS A 873 36.76 -32.33 -69.85
N LYS A 874 37.73 -33.22 -70.07
CA LYS A 874 37.76 -34.57 -69.49
C LYS A 874 37.89 -34.52 -67.96
N ARG A 875 38.80 -33.69 -67.43
CA ARG A 875 38.97 -33.51 -65.98
C ARG A 875 37.70 -32.98 -65.32
N LEU A 876 36.96 -32.07 -65.97
CA LEU A 876 35.67 -31.62 -65.47
C LEU A 876 34.70 -32.80 -65.28
N THR A 877 34.57 -33.68 -66.29
CA THR A 877 33.71 -34.86 -66.19
C THR A 877 34.17 -35.84 -65.10
N GLU A 878 35.49 -36.02 -64.93
CA GLU A 878 36.07 -36.84 -63.86
C GLU A 878 35.83 -36.25 -62.48
N ALA A 879 36.10 -34.95 -62.29
CA ALA A 879 35.87 -34.24 -61.04
C ALA A 879 34.38 -34.22 -60.67
N GLU A 880 33.46 -34.05 -61.63
CA GLU A 880 32.01 -34.14 -61.40
C GLU A 880 31.59 -35.55 -60.96
N LYS A 881 32.28 -36.61 -61.42
CA LYS A 881 32.04 -37.98 -60.98
C LYS A 881 32.59 -38.21 -59.56
N GLU A 882 33.83 -37.78 -59.30
CA GLU A 882 34.47 -37.84 -57.99
C GLU A 882 33.65 -37.10 -56.93
N LEU A 883 33.10 -35.92 -57.29
CA LEU A 883 32.25 -35.15 -56.40
C LEU A 883 31.01 -35.93 -56.01
N LYS A 884 30.30 -36.53 -56.97
CA LYS A 884 29.12 -37.36 -56.70
C LYS A 884 29.43 -38.56 -55.78
N GLU A 885 30.58 -39.20 -55.99
CA GLU A 885 31.00 -40.33 -55.16
C GLU A 885 31.36 -39.90 -53.73
N ALA A 886 31.96 -38.73 -53.55
CA ALA A 886 32.28 -38.14 -52.25
C ALA A 886 31.03 -37.63 -51.52
N GLU A 887 30.11 -36.94 -52.22
CA GLU A 887 28.83 -36.48 -51.68
C GLU A 887 27.97 -37.62 -51.15
N ALA A 888 28.00 -38.78 -51.82
CA ALA A 888 27.28 -39.97 -51.36
C ALA A 888 27.77 -40.52 -50.00
N LYS A 889 28.97 -40.13 -49.56
CA LYS A 889 29.58 -40.54 -48.29
C LYS A 889 29.74 -39.38 -47.30
N LEU A 890 29.34 -38.17 -47.69
CA LEU A 890 29.58 -36.95 -46.94
C LEU A 890 28.85 -36.92 -45.59
N TYR A 891 27.66 -37.50 -45.51
CA TYR A 891 26.84 -37.47 -44.30
C TYR A 891 25.98 -38.72 -44.12
N ASP A 892 25.59 -38.98 -42.86
CA ASP A 892 24.62 -40.01 -42.47
C ASP A 892 23.40 -39.38 -41.78
N ALA A 893 22.29 -39.28 -42.51
CA ALA A 893 21.03 -38.73 -42.00
C ALA A 893 20.19 -39.74 -41.22
N SER A 894 20.56 -41.04 -41.16
CA SER A 894 19.73 -42.08 -40.53
C SER A 894 19.41 -41.79 -39.06
N LYS A 895 20.36 -41.15 -38.35
CA LYS A 895 20.23 -40.74 -36.94
C LYS A 895 19.25 -39.57 -36.73
N LEU A 896 18.90 -38.87 -37.79
CA LEU A 896 18.05 -37.68 -37.74
C LEU A 896 16.58 -38.01 -38.03
N ILE A 897 16.31 -39.05 -38.83
CA ILE A 897 14.94 -39.35 -39.27
C ILE A 897 14.11 -39.91 -38.11
N GLY A 898 12.92 -39.35 -37.91
CA GLY A 898 11.96 -39.79 -36.89
C GLY A 898 12.16 -39.18 -35.51
N ILE A 899 13.27 -38.46 -35.26
CA ILE A 899 13.47 -37.80 -33.97
C ILE A 899 12.45 -36.67 -33.79
N THR A 900 12.03 -36.48 -32.55
CA THR A 900 11.07 -35.43 -32.18
C THR A 900 11.71 -34.39 -31.29
N GLY A 901 11.39 -33.12 -31.54
CA GLY A 901 11.85 -31.98 -30.76
C GLY A 901 10.69 -31.08 -30.36
N ILE A 902 10.91 -30.27 -29.32
CA ILE A 902 9.94 -29.26 -28.88
C ILE A 902 10.54 -27.89 -29.13
N GLN A 903 9.83 -27.09 -29.92
CA GLN A 903 10.14 -25.68 -30.06
C GLN A 903 9.60 -24.92 -28.85
N LYS A 904 10.45 -24.64 -27.87
CA LYS A 904 10.03 -23.97 -26.62
C LYS A 904 9.50 -22.55 -26.79
N PRO A 905 10.14 -21.63 -27.56
CA PRO A 905 9.64 -20.28 -27.80
C PRO A 905 8.71 -20.24 -29.02
N PHE A 906 8.22 -19.06 -29.39
CA PHE A 906 7.52 -18.89 -30.67
C PHE A 906 8.49 -19.12 -31.84
N MET A 907 7.95 -19.48 -33.01
CA MET A 907 8.77 -19.77 -34.18
C MET A 907 8.34 -18.90 -35.36
N SER A 908 9.15 -17.90 -35.65
CA SER A 908 9.10 -17.16 -36.92
C SER A 908 9.49 -18.06 -38.08
N THR A 909 8.64 -18.12 -39.09
CA THR A 909 8.84 -18.89 -40.32
C THR A 909 8.45 -18.02 -41.50
N ALA A 910 8.83 -18.40 -42.71
CA ALA A 910 8.44 -17.73 -43.94
C ALA A 910 7.56 -18.67 -44.78
N HIS A 911 6.58 -18.12 -45.50
CA HIS A 911 5.74 -18.93 -46.39
C HIS A 911 6.37 -19.20 -47.76
N GLY A 912 7.34 -18.36 -48.19
CA GLY A 912 7.98 -18.46 -49.50
C GLY A 912 9.19 -19.39 -49.51
N LYS A 913 9.19 -20.39 -50.41
CA LYS A 913 10.24 -21.42 -50.49
C LYS A 913 11.63 -20.83 -50.71
N GLY A 914 12.49 -20.97 -49.72
CA GLY A 914 13.87 -20.49 -49.79
C GLY A 914 14.02 -18.97 -49.65
N TYR A 915 12.92 -18.26 -49.36
CA TYR A 915 12.88 -16.83 -49.08
C TYR A 915 12.78 -16.57 -47.56
N GLY A 916 12.97 -15.31 -47.17
CA GLY A 916 12.85 -14.83 -45.79
C GLY A 916 14.02 -15.27 -44.92
N PHE A 917 13.74 -15.92 -43.79
CA PHE A 917 14.75 -16.36 -42.82
C PHE A 917 15.80 -17.37 -43.34
N VAL A 918 15.82 -17.69 -44.63
CA VAL A 918 16.62 -18.78 -45.24
C VAL A 918 17.61 -18.28 -46.29
N GLY A 919 17.21 -17.35 -47.16
CA GLY A 919 17.99 -16.88 -48.31
C GLY A 919 17.14 -16.08 -49.30
N ASP A 920 17.67 -15.89 -50.51
CA ASP A 920 17.04 -15.12 -51.60
C ASP A 920 16.50 -16.06 -52.71
N GLY A 921 16.00 -17.23 -52.29
CA GLY A 921 15.41 -18.24 -53.16
C GLY A 921 15.99 -19.64 -52.94
N PRO A 922 15.40 -20.67 -53.58
CA PRO A 922 15.75 -22.08 -53.33
C PRO A 922 17.19 -22.44 -53.72
N ASN A 923 17.79 -21.69 -54.65
CA ASN A 923 19.18 -21.88 -55.10
C ASN A 923 20.18 -20.92 -54.43
N ASP A 924 19.70 -20.03 -53.55
CA ASP A 924 20.52 -19.00 -52.89
C ASP A 924 20.26 -18.96 -51.37
N VAL A 925 20.40 -20.12 -50.74
CA VAL A 925 20.21 -20.29 -49.30
C VAL A 925 21.45 -19.82 -48.57
N THR A 926 21.29 -18.89 -47.63
CA THR A 926 22.39 -18.27 -46.88
C THR A 926 22.52 -18.79 -45.44
N THR A 927 21.47 -19.43 -44.90
CA THR A 927 21.50 -20.06 -43.57
C THR A 927 22.32 -21.36 -43.53
N SER A 928 22.90 -21.68 -42.38
CA SER A 928 23.64 -22.94 -42.17
C SER A 928 22.74 -24.18 -42.09
N VAL A 929 21.53 -23.99 -41.57
CA VAL A 929 20.50 -25.03 -41.45
C VAL A 929 19.17 -24.43 -41.92
N CYS A 930 18.50 -25.10 -42.83
CA CYS A 930 17.19 -24.73 -43.36
C CYS A 930 16.17 -25.78 -42.88
N TYR A 931 15.13 -25.33 -42.18
CA TYR A 931 13.98 -26.16 -41.85
C TYR A 931 12.90 -25.97 -42.89
N ASN A 932 12.42 -27.07 -43.48
CA ASN A 932 11.19 -27.11 -44.26
C ASN A 932 10.12 -27.78 -43.40
N ILE A 933 9.07 -27.04 -43.04
CA ILE A 933 8.12 -27.42 -42.01
C ILE A 933 6.76 -27.65 -42.65
N TYR A 934 6.31 -28.90 -42.66
CA TYR A 934 4.97 -29.28 -43.05
C TYR A 934 3.99 -28.99 -41.91
N CYS A 935 2.98 -28.18 -42.20
CA CYS A 935 1.91 -27.80 -41.30
C CYS A 935 0.58 -28.39 -41.81
N PRO A 936 0.04 -29.44 -41.18
CA PRO A 936 -1.29 -29.95 -41.51
C PRO A 936 -2.36 -28.88 -41.32
N ARG A 937 -3.45 -28.95 -42.08
CA ARG A 937 -4.65 -28.13 -41.85
C ARG A 937 -5.07 -28.22 -40.37
N GLY A 938 -5.48 -27.09 -39.81
CA GLY A 938 -5.73 -26.96 -38.37
C GLY A 938 -4.50 -26.53 -37.56
N THR A 939 -3.33 -26.37 -38.19
CA THR A 939 -2.18 -25.69 -37.57
C THR A 939 -2.55 -24.24 -37.25
N LYS A 940 -2.20 -23.77 -36.06
CA LYS A 940 -2.36 -22.38 -35.63
C LYS A 940 -1.07 -21.59 -35.82
N GLY A 941 -1.25 -20.37 -36.29
CA GLY A 941 -0.23 -19.35 -36.39
C GLY A 941 -0.86 -17.99 -36.69
N ILE A 942 -0.02 -16.96 -36.82
CA ILE A 942 -0.41 -15.62 -37.25
C ILE A 942 0.52 -15.15 -38.36
N TYR A 943 -0.02 -14.44 -39.35
CA TYR A 943 0.76 -13.85 -40.44
C TYR A 943 0.99 -12.37 -40.17
N THR A 944 2.25 -11.93 -40.21
CA THR A 944 2.67 -10.61 -39.70
C THR A 944 3.17 -9.64 -40.76
N GLU A 945 3.47 -10.09 -41.97
CA GLU A 945 4.07 -9.27 -43.03
C GLU A 945 3.40 -7.90 -43.27
N PRO A 946 2.05 -7.76 -43.24
CA PRO A 946 1.40 -6.47 -43.50
C PRO A 946 1.74 -5.37 -42.48
N TYR A 947 2.15 -5.75 -41.27
CA TYR A 947 2.38 -4.86 -40.13
C TYR A 947 3.69 -5.15 -39.39
N SER A 948 4.56 -6.02 -39.91
CA SER A 948 5.83 -6.34 -39.27
C SER A 948 6.85 -5.20 -39.44
N ALA A 949 7.76 -5.07 -38.47
CA ALA A 949 8.79 -4.04 -38.48
C ALA A 949 9.81 -4.19 -39.63
N PHE A 950 10.07 -5.42 -40.06
CA PHE A 950 10.98 -5.75 -41.16
C PHE A 950 10.27 -6.11 -42.48
N GLY A 951 8.94 -6.25 -42.45
CA GLY A 951 8.09 -6.24 -43.64
C GLY A 951 7.80 -4.81 -44.09
N ARG A 952 6.54 -4.35 -44.02
CA ARG A 952 6.18 -2.97 -44.43
C ARG A 952 6.62 -1.88 -43.45
N ASN A 953 7.05 -2.24 -42.25
CA ASN A 953 7.29 -1.30 -41.15
C ASN A 953 6.06 -0.41 -40.87
N ASP A 954 4.88 -1.00 -40.96
CA ASP A 954 3.59 -0.29 -40.90
C ASP A 954 2.82 -0.70 -39.64
N TYR A 955 3.30 -0.24 -38.48
CA TYR A 955 2.61 -0.48 -37.19
C TYR A 955 1.16 0.03 -37.22
N ASP A 956 0.91 1.11 -37.94
CA ASP A 956 -0.40 1.74 -38.06
C ASP A 956 -1.20 1.17 -39.23
N TRP A 957 -0.93 -0.07 -39.66
CA TRP A 957 -1.65 -0.74 -40.72
C TRP A 957 -3.17 -0.62 -40.50
N ASP A 958 -3.89 -0.21 -41.53
CA ASP A 958 -5.34 0.02 -41.48
C ASP A 958 -6.16 -1.30 -41.47
N GLY A 959 -5.49 -2.44 -41.62
CA GLY A 959 -6.10 -3.77 -41.67
C GLY A 959 -6.55 -4.19 -43.07
N SER A 960 -6.16 -3.48 -44.14
CA SER A 960 -6.51 -3.86 -45.52
C SER A 960 -5.52 -3.39 -46.59
N SER A 961 -4.73 -2.35 -46.32
CA SER A 961 -3.84 -1.73 -47.30
C SER A 961 -2.59 -2.57 -47.60
N GLY A 962 -2.05 -2.37 -48.81
CA GLY A 962 -0.78 -2.97 -49.26
C GLY A 962 -0.76 -4.48 -49.34
N ARG A 963 -1.77 -5.03 -50.00
CA ARG A 963 -1.68 -6.34 -50.65
C ARG A 963 -0.45 -6.40 -51.56
N HIS A 964 0.26 -7.52 -51.52
CA HIS A 964 1.49 -7.76 -52.29
C HIS A 964 2.58 -6.68 -52.11
N LYS A 965 2.72 -6.17 -50.87
CA LYS A 965 3.80 -5.25 -50.50
C LYS A 965 4.61 -5.85 -49.37
N TYR A 966 5.88 -6.10 -49.64
CA TYR A 966 6.80 -6.76 -48.73
C TYR A 966 7.95 -5.84 -48.34
N GLY A 967 8.58 -6.13 -47.22
CA GLY A 967 9.81 -5.47 -46.81
C GLY A 967 10.98 -5.82 -47.72
N SER A 968 12.03 -4.99 -47.70
CA SER A 968 13.28 -5.28 -48.43
C SER A 968 13.96 -6.58 -48.00
N ALA A 969 13.67 -7.05 -46.77
CA ALA A 969 14.17 -8.31 -46.24
C ALA A 969 13.34 -9.54 -46.66
N MET A 970 12.19 -9.34 -47.31
CA MET A 970 11.27 -10.39 -47.76
C MET A 970 11.03 -11.49 -46.70
N GLU A 971 10.76 -11.10 -45.45
CA GLU A 971 10.62 -12.06 -44.34
C GLU A 971 9.42 -12.98 -44.51
N LEU A 972 8.32 -12.46 -45.08
CA LEU A 972 7.11 -13.23 -45.40
C LEU A 972 6.58 -13.98 -44.18
N GLU A 973 6.61 -13.29 -43.03
CA GLU A 973 6.66 -13.94 -41.73
C GLU A 973 5.30 -14.51 -41.29
N VAL A 974 5.32 -15.81 -40.96
CA VAL A 974 4.27 -16.55 -40.26
C VAL A 974 4.85 -17.03 -38.92
N ILE A 975 4.18 -16.70 -37.81
CA ILE A 975 4.60 -17.07 -36.46
C ILE A 975 3.80 -18.28 -35.99
N LEU A 976 4.49 -19.38 -35.69
CA LEU A 976 3.90 -20.57 -35.07
C LEU A 976 3.94 -20.50 -33.54
N GLN A 977 2.97 -21.17 -32.92
CA GLN A 977 2.80 -21.24 -31.47
C GLN A 977 4.04 -21.80 -30.76
N ARG A 978 4.34 -21.26 -29.58
CA ARG A 978 5.38 -21.82 -28.71
C ARG A 978 4.99 -23.19 -28.18
N GLY A 979 5.97 -24.03 -27.85
CA GLY A 979 5.72 -25.42 -27.45
C GLY A 979 5.34 -26.36 -28.61
N THR A 980 5.37 -25.91 -29.87
CA THR A 980 5.09 -26.75 -31.04
C THR A 980 6.05 -27.94 -31.09
N LYS A 981 5.50 -29.15 -31.28
CA LYS A 981 6.26 -30.39 -31.37
C LYS A 981 6.47 -30.77 -32.84
N LEU A 982 7.72 -31.04 -33.18
CA LEU A 982 8.19 -31.28 -34.54
C LEU A 982 8.78 -32.69 -34.65
N ARG A 983 8.57 -33.34 -35.80
CA ARG A 983 9.22 -34.61 -36.15
C ARG A 983 10.02 -34.46 -37.44
N VAL A 984 11.29 -34.90 -37.42
CA VAL A 984 12.12 -34.91 -38.63
C VAL A 984 11.70 -36.05 -39.54
N THR A 985 11.52 -35.77 -40.82
CA THR A 985 11.08 -36.73 -41.85
C THR A 985 12.11 -36.92 -42.95
N LYS A 986 12.95 -35.92 -43.21
CA LYS A 986 14.07 -35.98 -44.15
C LYS A 986 15.18 -35.06 -43.67
N ALA A 987 16.42 -35.42 -43.94
CA ALA A 987 17.57 -34.55 -43.74
C ALA A 987 18.59 -34.78 -44.86
N TYR A 988 19.13 -33.71 -45.42
CA TYR A 988 20.15 -33.78 -46.46
C TYR A 988 21.14 -32.61 -46.34
N TYR A 989 22.39 -32.85 -46.75
CA TYR A 989 23.48 -31.89 -46.68
C TYR A 989 23.95 -31.60 -48.11
N GLU A 990 23.68 -30.41 -48.62
CA GLU A 990 23.79 -30.07 -50.04
C GLU A 990 24.60 -28.79 -50.26
N TYR A 991 25.34 -28.73 -51.36
CA TYR A 991 26.10 -27.56 -51.77
C TYR A 991 25.17 -26.48 -52.34
N ASN A 992 25.02 -25.36 -51.62
CA ASN A 992 24.13 -24.27 -51.98
C ASN A 992 24.75 -22.92 -51.60
N ASN A 993 24.67 -21.94 -52.50
CA ASN A 993 25.36 -20.64 -52.38
C ASN A 993 26.82 -20.78 -51.89
N GLY A 994 27.60 -21.58 -52.64
CA GLY A 994 29.05 -21.71 -52.47
C GLY A 994 29.54 -22.50 -51.26
N ARG A 995 28.64 -23.13 -50.46
CA ARG A 995 29.01 -23.95 -49.29
C ARG A 995 28.00 -25.07 -49.05
N TYR A 996 28.40 -26.11 -48.31
CA TYR A 996 27.47 -27.16 -47.88
C TYR A 996 26.60 -26.73 -46.69
N ARG A 997 25.29 -27.01 -46.78
CA ARG A 997 24.26 -26.57 -45.82
C ARG A 997 23.28 -27.69 -45.52
N TRP A 998 22.74 -27.70 -44.30
CA TRP A 998 21.73 -28.69 -43.91
C TRP A 998 20.34 -28.25 -44.33
N PHE A 999 19.57 -29.18 -44.88
CA PHE A 999 18.15 -29.04 -45.14
C PHE A 999 17.42 -30.14 -44.39
N ILE A 1000 16.47 -29.75 -43.54
CA ILE A 1000 15.74 -30.65 -42.66
C ILE A 1000 14.26 -30.51 -42.92
N ASP A 1001 13.65 -31.53 -43.50
CA ASP A 1001 12.20 -31.58 -43.67
C ASP A 1001 11.58 -32.16 -42.40
N MET A 1002 10.66 -31.42 -41.81
CA MET A 1002 9.99 -31.77 -40.57
C MET A 1002 8.50 -31.49 -40.66
N GLU A 1003 7.74 -32.03 -39.71
CA GLU A 1003 6.29 -31.86 -39.66
C GLU A 1003 5.80 -31.51 -38.26
N VAL A 1004 4.77 -30.68 -38.20
CA VAL A 1004 4.05 -30.36 -36.96
C VAL A 1004 3.18 -31.56 -36.56
N ILE A 1005 3.51 -32.15 -35.41
CA ILE A 1005 2.77 -33.30 -34.86
C ILE A 1005 1.88 -32.94 -33.67
N GLU A 1006 2.16 -31.80 -33.01
CA GLU A 1006 1.38 -31.33 -31.88
C GLU A 1006 1.58 -29.82 -31.67
N GLN A 1007 0.50 -29.11 -31.32
CA GLN A 1007 0.54 -27.73 -30.85
C GLN A 1007 -0.22 -27.64 -29.53
N PRO A 1008 0.39 -28.04 -28.40
CA PRO A 1008 -0.26 -27.98 -27.11
C PRO A 1008 -0.49 -26.52 -26.71
N THR A 1009 -1.63 -26.22 -26.08
CA THR A 1009 -1.87 -24.90 -25.50
C THR A 1009 -0.82 -24.63 -24.41
N PRO A 1010 0.06 -23.64 -24.60
CA PRO A 1010 1.17 -23.43 -23.68
C PRO A 1010 0.69 -22.88 -22.32
N THR A 1011 1.28 -23.33 -21.21
CA THR A 1011 0.95 -22.80 -19.88
C THR A 1011 1.37 -21.33 -19.75
N PRO A 1012 0.52 -20.46 -19.18
CA PRO A 1012 0.89 -19.06 -18.94
C PRO A 1012 2.15 -18.93 -18.07
N PHE A 1013 2.96 -17.91 -18.37
CA PHE A 1013 4.17 -17.51 -17.63
C PHE A 1013 3.88 -16.77 -16.32
#